data_AF-A0A7S8HRY5-F1
#
_entry.id   AF-A0A7S8HRY5-F1
#
_cell.length_a   1.000
_cell.length_b   1.000
_cell.length_c   1.000
_cell.angle_alpha   90.00
_cell.angle_beta   90.00
_cell.angle_gamma   90.00
#
_symmetry.space_group_name_H-M   'P 1'
#
loop_
_entity.id
_entity.type
_entity.pdbx_description
1 polymer ?
#
loop_
_entity_poly.entity_id
_entity_poly.type
_entity_poly.pdbx_seq_one_letter_code
_entity_poly.pdbx_strand_id
1 'polypeptide(L)'
;MTHRREASASMTLLHSFTLWTLLVLYTSSASATSLPGFGLKLYDPLCAESCVRSFSSLKLSCSIVSQGVHKRATHSPVFTPPKCKANNEAFLTSVASCFNTKCSEEKMSKLEAFWEESVTGTNKVPAKWTYSEALAEVQEHPAKYQLKPTDFSLNETSIAEPTTYLKQWNQLGGYRNEMEIESRYSITLVVIALGLPIVITWLGYMPYIPTIYDKLKPFMLYPSTIGTYSVRPLPFKLGNVPNIGQAAFIIIFVSLTVVFASIDYDVRQPNARFESTKREQLAYLVYRTGSFAYALLPVIVLFPSRNNILLSLSNWSQSTFILLHRWVGRIFTLLAVLHAIFALAGSKTRTSADWRSWGDSTVILSVITTVGSGLYFRKENYELFLLMHVILAVFIVVGCWYHLIKRYEVIGLDFPHHSYGQEIWLYLTCAIWFFERLVRVVRVVRLGILRSKVKDIGSGYVRIDIPHVRWGLDPGKHVFVYFPTLAPLRPWENHPFSVIPTVALRCHGSASSPTTPVSPGGSSGLEDMEKSVTQIGSKPVLPSAENSAGVTLFIKKSAGITKHLRSYDRLFTFLEGPYPGNDTRQILRCDRLLLIAGGVGITSVFALAHNHWNVKLAWSVKEDARCLVNELEPAMDAISTAQVDVRVGSRFNVTALIDEESSRGWERVGIVVSGPGSLCDESRAVVAGPCRPVSSIEASYSTTLVVSSSTEAQSTETLETSLTVPTTDVTTSTATEEATTVTTDGLTTTESTTAATTTADSATTTTIAYTVPTSFKLLADGSDADGLAVKLNGNPGRSLVFGELPDYDEVVFSFQEETGYVQYDSKDLCVYYGDSDPAAQVITCTTVLSGRQFPLSCEKPDSNQLKCTTPGKTCFTAGSDPTAGCSPTDEDWTQFYVRPYISGSFLLYLGNGNAMADELDDMDLKAVDLRLKEAKDT
;
A
#
# COMPACT_ATOMS: atom_id res chain seq x y z
N MET A 1 19.88 25.41 38.39
CA MET A 1 19.65 24.06 37.82
C MET A 1 18.79 24.05 36.55
N THR A 2 18.02 25.11 36.27
CA THR A 2 17.19 25.30 35.06
C THR A 2 18.01 25.48 33.77
N HIS A 3 19.09 26.26 33.79
CA HIS A 3 19.98 26.44 32.62
C HIS A 3 20.70 25.15 32.15
N ARG A 4 20.97 24.20 33.07
CA ARG A 4 21.63 22.93 32.73
C ARG A 4 20.69 21.93 32.04
N ARG A 5 19.38 22.03 32.28
CA ARG A 5 18.37 21.16 31.63
C ARG A 5 17.96 21.66 30.25
N GLU A 6 17.95 22.97 30.01
CA GLU A 6 17.72 23.53 28.67
C GLU A 6 18.88 23.25 27.71
N ALA A 7 20.13 23.31 28.21
CA ALA A 7 21.31 22.89 27.45
C ALA A 7 21.28 21.39 27.13
N SER A 8 20.82 20.54 28.06
CA SER A 8 20.68 19.10 27.82
C SER A 8 19.58 18.77 26.81
N ALA A 9 18.44 19.47 26.85
CA ALA A 9 17.33 19.30 25.90
C ALA A 9 17.73 19.78 24.50
N SER A 10 18.42 20.93 24.42
CA SER A 10 18.97 21.49 23.19
C SER A 10 20.07 20.61 22.61
N MET A 11 20.93 20.01 23.43
CA MET A 11 21.89 18.99 22.98
C MET A 11 21.20 17.71 22.51
N THR A 12 20.18 17.17 23.20
CA THR A 12 19.45 15.99 22.67
C THR A 12 18.69 16.30 21.38
N LEU A 13 18.20 17.52 21.20
CA LEU A 13 17.58 17.99 19.95
C LEU A 13 18.64 18.17 18.85
N LEU A 14 19.81 18.69 19.17
CA LEU A 14 20.94 18.82 18.24
C LEU A 14 21.51 17.46 17.86
N HIS A 15 21.62 16.52 18.82
CA HIS A 15 22.03 15.14 18.59
C HIS A 15 20.98 14.38 17.78
N SER A 16 19.69 14.62 18.02
CA SER A 16 18.59 14.05 17.21
C SER A 16 18.51 14.69 15.83
N PHE A 17 18.87 15.97 15.69
CA PHE A 17 18.98 16.67 14.42
C PHE A 17 20.20 16.23 13.64
N THR A 18 21.36 16.01 14.28
CA THR A 18 22.52 15.39 13.63
C THR A 18 22.24 13.94 13.30
N LEU A 19 21.54 13.19 14.16
CA LEU A 19 21.16 11.81 13.86
C LEU A 19 20.10 11.74 12.77
N TRP A 20 19.16 12.69 12.67
CA TRP A 20 18.14 12.76 11.63
C TRP A 20 18.69 13.35 10.33
N THR A 21 19.54 14.37 10.37
CA THR A 21 20.26 14.82 9.18
C THR A 21 21.22 13.73 8.73
N LEU A 22 21.92 13.03 9.62
CA LEU A 22 22.70 11.85 9.24
C LEU A 22 21.81 10.70 8.78
N LEU A 23 20.64 10.42 9.35
CA LEU A 23 19.76 9.34 8.91
C LEU A 23 19.06 9.69 7.60
N VAL A 24 18.64 10.93 7.39
CA VAL A 24 18.10 11.45 6.13
C VAL A 24 19.20 11.56 5.09
N LEU A 25 20.41 11.98 5.47
CA LEU A 25 21.60 11.98 4.60
C LEU A 25 22.08 10.56 4.30
N TYR A 26 21.90 9.59 5.21
CA TYR A 26 22.30 8.19 5.06
C TYR A 26 21.26 7.36 4.30
N THR A 27 19.97 7.54 4.57
CA THR A 27 18.89 7.03 3.72
C THR A 27 18.90 7.73 2.37
N SER A 28 19.27 9.01 2.31
CA SER A 28 19.50 9.67 1.02
C SER A 28 20.76 9.13 0.37
N SER A 29 21.86 8.79 1.03
CA SER A 29 23.05 8.28 0.32
C SER A 29 22.96 6.81 -0.09
N ALA A 30 22.19 5.99 0.63
CA ALA A 30 21.90 4.61 0.22
C ALA A 30 20.77 4.51 -0.82
N SER A 31 19.89 5.52 -0.92
CA SER A 31 18.83 5.61 -1.94
C SER A 31 19.19 6.53 -3.12
N ALA A 32 20.13 7.47 -2.94
CA ALA A 32 20.67 8.37 -3.95
C ALA A 32 21.80 7.75 -4.75
N THR A 33 21.87 6.42 -4.81
CA THR A 33 22.55 5.70 -5.87
C THR A 33 21.59 5.09 -6.88
N SER A 34 20.28 5.17 -6.62
CA SER A 34 19.28 4.29 -7.25
C SER A 34 18.11 5.05 -7.87
N LEU A 35 18.08 6.39 -7.79
CA LEU A 35 17.08 7.23 -8.46
C LEU A 35 17.72 8.05 -9.58
N PRO A 36 17.04 8.29 -10.71
CA PRO A 36 17.56 9.10 -11.80
C PRO A 36 18.06 10.48 -11.32
N GLY A 37 19.32 10.82 -11.63
CA GLY A 37 19.95 12.10 -11.23
C GLY A 37 20.51 12.10 -9.80
N PHE A 38 20.25 11.04 -9.04
CA PHE A 38 20.78 10.76 -7.72
C PHE A 38 21.45 9.39 -7.79
N GLY A 39 22.64 9.40 -8.42
CA GLY A 39 23.55 8.26 -8.58
C GLY A 39 23.15 7.19 -9.60
N LEU A 40 21.85 7.03 -9.93
CA LEU A 40 21.45 6.26 -11.12
C LEU A 40 21.55 7.16 -12.36
N LYS A 41 22.41 6.76 -13.31
CA LYS A 41 22.60 7.47 -14.58
C LYS A 41 21.98 6.68 -15.72
N LEU A 42 20.89 7.18 -16.28
CA LEU A 42 20.21 6.53 -17.40
C LEU A 42 20.92 6.83 -18.72
N TYR A 43 21.14 5.81 -19.54
CA TYR A 43 21.74 5.91 -20.88
C TYR A 43 23.14 6.54 -20.90
N ASP A 44 23.96 6.39 -19.85
CA ASP A 44 25.29 7.02 -19.77
C ASP A 44 26.37 6.10 -20.39
N PRO A 45 27.16 6.55 -21.40
CA PRO A 45 27.14 7.86 -22.07
C PRO A 45 26.05 7.97 -23.16
N LEU A 46 25.41 9.15 -23.23
CA LEU A 46 24.25 9.38 -24.11
C LEU A 46 24.58 9.18 -25.58
N CYS A 47 25.78 9.61 -25.99
CA CYS A 47 26.24 9.54 -27.37
C CYS A 47 26.39 8.09 -27.83
N ALA A 48 26.89 7.22 -26.95
CA ALA A 48 27.15 5.83 -27.25
C ALA A 48 25.84 5.04 -27.40
N GLU A 49 24.91 5.19 -26.46
CA GLU A 49 23.58 4.58 -26.56
C GLU A 49 22.83 5.07 -27.81
N SER A 50 22.92 6.37 -28.12
CA SER A 50 22.30 6.94 -29.33
C SER A 50 22.90 6.38 -30.60
N CYS A 51 24.22 6.15 -30.63
CA CYS A 51 24.91 5.47 -31.73
C CYS A 51 24.41 4.04 -31.89
N VAL A 52 24.41 3.22 -30.83
CA VAL A 52 23.92 1.82 -30.89
C VAL A 52 22.48 1.75 -31.41
N ARG A 53 21.58 2.61 -30.91
CA ARG A 53 20.18 2.66 -31.36
C ARG A 53 19.98 3.20 -32.77
N SER A 54 20.95 3.93 -33.32
CA SER A 54 20.89 4.41 -34.71
C SER A 54 21.07 3.26 -35.71
N PHE A 55 21.74 2.18 -35.31
CA PHE A 55 21.94 0.99 -36.15
C PHE A 55 21.02 -0.18 -35.79
N SER A 56 20.28 -0.11 -34.66
CA SER A 56 19.51 -1.25 -34.14
C SER A 56 18.35 -1.70 -35.03
N SER A 57 17.81 -0.80 -35.87
CA SER A 57 16.72 -1.10 -36.80
C SER A 57 17.19 -1.63 -38.16
N LEU A 58 18.51 -1.68 -38.40
CA LEU A 58 19.07 -2.17 -39.67
C LEU A 58 19.17 -3.69 -39.66
N LYS A 59 18.84 -4.30 -40.79
CA LYS A 59 19.00 -5.73 -41.05
C LYS A 59 20.47 -6.08 -41.24
N LEU A 60 20.98 -6.91 -40.35
CA LEU A 60 22.25 -7.62 -40.50
C LEU A 60 22.03 -8.93 -41.28
N SER A 61 23.10 -9.54 -41.76
CA SER A 61 23.06 -10.83 -42.48
C SER A 61 22.38 -11.95 -41.67
N CYS A 62 22.51 -11.91 -40.34
CA CYS A 62 21.92 -12.84 -39.39
C CYS A 62 20.65 -12.29 -38.69
N SER A 63 20.06 -11.21 -39.21
CA SER A 63 18.80 -10.67 -38.69
C SER A 63 17.59 -11.44 -39.18
N ILE A 64 16.64 -11.63 -38.28
CA ILE A 64 15.37 -12.32 -38.51
C ILE A 64 14.32 -11.26 -38.90
N VAL A 65 13.67 -11.44 -40.05
CA VAL A 65 12.63 -10.53 -40.55
C VAL A 65 11.27 -11.23 -40.47
N SER A 66 10.33 -10.66 -39.72
CA SER A 66 8.97 -11.20 -39.63
C SER A 66 8.17 -10.85 -40.89
N GLN A 67 7.63 -11.86 -41.59
CA GLN A 67 6.68 -11.68 -42.68
C GLN A 67 5.23 -11.67 -42.15
N GLY A 68 4.69 -10.48 -41.84
CA GLY A 68 3.26 -10.30 -41.51
C GLY A 68 2.41 -9.97 -42.74
N VAL A 69 1.21 -10.57 -42.86
CA VAL A 69 0.28 -10.54 -44.01
C VAL A 69 -0.50 -9.20 -44.14
N HIS A 70 0.15 -8.05 -43.96
CA HIS A 70 -0.47 -6.75 -44.22
C HIS A 70 0.30 -5.97 -45.29
N LYS A 71 -0.22 -6.01 -46.53
CA LYS A 71 0.28 -5.33 -47.75
C LYS A 71 0.28 -3.78 -47.69
N ARG A 72 0.40 -3.15 -46.52
CA ARG A 72 0.42 -1.68 -46.38
C ARG A 72 1.37 -1.10 -45.31
N ALA A 73 2.19 -1.91 -44.64
CA ALA A 73 3.24 -1.39 -43.76
C ALA A 73 4.59 -1.39 -44.48
N THR A 74 5.22 -0.22 -44.60
CA THR A 74 6.52 -0.02 -45.29
C THR A 74 7.74 -0.46 -44.49
N HIS A 75 7.59 -1.10 -43.32
CA HIS A 75 8.71 -1.65 -42.54
C HIS A 75 8.28 -2.91 -41.79
N SER A 76 8.81 -4.08 -42.17
CA SER A 76 8.71 -5.30 -41.35
C SER A 76 9.63 -5.17 -40.12
N PRO A 77 9.20 -5.58 -38.91
CA PRO A 77 10.08 -5.54 -37.74
C PRO A 77 11.26 -6.50 -37.95
N VAL A 78 12.47 -5.95 -37.81
CA VAL A 78 13.74 -6.67 -37.93
C VAL A 78 14.24 -6.94 -36.52
N PHE A 79 14.44 -8.21 -36.18
CA PHE A 79 15.06 -8.63 -34.92
C PHE A 79 16.48 -9.13 -35.18
N THR A 80 17.42 -8.65 -34.37
CA THR A 80 18.83 -9.01 -34.48
C THR A 80 19.31 -9.59 -33.15
N PRO A 81 19.54 -10.92 -33.07
CA PRO A 81 19.98 -11.57 -31.84
C PRO A 81 21.31 -10.99 -31.31
N PRO A 82 21.56 -11.01 -29.99
CA PRO A 82 22.84 -10.52 -29.43
C PRO A 82 24.08 -11.19 -30.02
N LYS A 83 24.03 -12.52 -30.23
CA LYS A 83 25.10 -13.29 -30.90
C LYS A 83 25.37 -12.82 -32.34
N CYS A 84 24.34 -12.34 -33.03
CA CYS A 84 24.47 -11.79 -34.38
C CYS A 84 25.18 -10.44 -34.35
N LYS A 85 24.79 -9.52 -33.45
CA LYS A 85 25.49 -8.24 -33.26
C LYS A 85 26.94 -8.43 -32.83
N ALA A 86 27.19 -9.39 -31.94
CA ALA A 86 28.51 -9.68 -31.41
C ALA A 86 29.53 -10.09 -32.49
N ASN A 87 29.10 -10.79 -33.53
CA ASN A 87 29.98 -11.32 -34.57
C ASN A 87 29.94 -10.54 -35.89
N ASN A 88 29.05 -9.56 -36.03
CA ASN A 88 28.88 -8.82 -37.28
C ASN A 88 29.86 -7.64 -37.36
N GLU A 89 30.84 -7.76 -38.25
CA GLU A 89 31.91 -6.76 -38.42
C GLU A 89 31.37 -5.40 -38.89
N ALA A 90 30.42 -5.39 -39.83
CA ALA A 90 29.82 -4.16 -40.35
C ALA A 90 29.10 -3.38 -39.24
N PHE A 91 28.40 -4.07 -38.34
CA PHE A 91 27.74 -3.46 -37.17
C PHE A 91 28.75 -2.87 -36.19
N LEU A 92 29.73 -3.68 -35.75
CA LEU A 92 30.72 -3.23 -34.76
C LEU A 92 31.54 -2.04 -35.28
N THR A 93 32.07 -2.12 -36.49
CA THR A 93 32.87 -1.03 -37.08
C THR A 93 32.04 0.24 -37.32
N SER A 94 30.76 0.12 -37.72
CA SER A 94 29.88 1.28 -37.90
C SER A 94 29.56 1.97 -36.56
N VAL A 95 29.29 1.19 -35.50
CA VAL A 95 29.04 1.72 -34.16
C VAL A 95 30.32 2.36 -33.59
N ALA A 96 31.48 1.73 -33.75
CA ALA A 96 32.77 2.27 -33.31
C ALA A 96 33.10 3.61 -34.01
N SER A 97 32.84 3.70 -35.31
CA SER A 97 32.97 4.95 -36.09
C SER A 97 32.03 6.05 -35.56
N CYS A 98 30.79 5.70 -35.20
CA CYS A 98 29.86 6.64 -34.58
C CYS A 98 30.35 7.12 -33.21
N PHE A 99 30.88 6.22 -32.37
CA PHE A 99 31.45 6.60 -31.06
C PHE A 99 32.60 7.58 -31.23
N ASN A 100 33.53 7.30 -32.13
CA ASN A 100 34.69 8.15 -32.38
C ASN A 100 34.29 9.58 -32.80
N THR A 101 33.22 9.71 -33.59
CA THR A 101 32.76 11.02 -34.10
C THR A 101 31.83 11.76 -33.15
N LYS A 102 30.99 11.05 -32.36
CA LYS A 102 29.93 11.64 -31.53
C LYS A 102 30.26 11.69 -30.03
N CYS A 103 31.22 10.90 -29.56
CA CYS A 103 31.60 10.78 -28.16
C CYS A 103 33.01 11.33 -27.86
N SER A 104 33.51 12.30 -28.63
CA SER A 104 34.88 12.81 -28.49
C SER A 104 35.20 13.44 -27.13
N GLU A 105 34.18 13.89 -26.38
CA GLU A 105 34.32 14.45 -25.04
C GLU A 105 34.39 13.38 -23.93
N GLU A 106 34.04 12.13 -24.22
CA GLU A 106 33.99 11.04 -23.25
C GLU A 106 35.34 10.33 -23.13
N LYS A 107 35.64 9.79 -21.94
CA LYS A 107 36.87 9.02 -21.70
C LYS A 107 36.79 7.67 -22.40
N MET A 108 37.89 7.26 -23.05
CA MET A 108 38.03 5.94 -23.70
C MET A 108 37.62 4.78 -22.77
N SER A 109 38.04 4.81 -21.50
CA SER A 109 37.71 3.76 -20.52
C SER A 109 36.20 3.64 -20.25
N LYS A 110 35.45 4.75 -20.35
CA LYS A 110 34.00 4.76 -20.16
C LYS A 110 33.28 4.21 -21.39
N LEU A 111 33.81 4.50 -22.58
CA LEU A 111 33.30 3.95 -23.84
C LEU A 111 33.54 2.44 -23.93
N GLU A 112 34.71 1.96 -23.51
CA GLU A 112 35.02 0.52 -23.41
C GLU A 112 34.07 -0.20 -22.45
N ALA A 113 33.86 0.34 -21.25
CA ALA A 113 32.94 -0.26 -20.29
C ALA A 113 31.50 -0.35 -20.85
N PHE A 114 31.02 0.71 -21.50
CA PHE A 114 29.72 0.70 -22.16
C PHE A 114 29.67 -0.31 -23.32
N TRP A 115 30.76 -0.44 -24.08
CA TRP A 115 30.88 -1.38 -25.19
C TRP A 115 30.69 -2.82 -24.71
N GLU A 116 31.42 -3.22 -23.68
CA GLU A 116 31.35 -4.55 -23.08
C GLU A 116 29.95 -4.87 -22.52
N GLU A 117 29.29 -3.88 -21.91
CA GLU A 117 28.00 -4.08 -21.26
C GLU A 117 26.82 -4.08 -22.25
N SER A 118 26.84 -3.21 -23.27
CA SER A 118 25.62 -2.80 -23.97
C SER A 118 25.66 -2.89 -25.50
N VAL A 119 26.83 -3.03 -26.15
CA VAL A 119 26.91 -2.95 -27.64
C VAL A 119 26.11 -4.05 -28.34
N THR A 120 26.05 -5.25 -27.76
CA THR A 120 25.29 -6.40 -28.26
C THR A 120 23.84 -6.42 -27.75
N GLY A 121 23.49 -5.51 -26.84
CA GLY A 121 22.21 -5.45 -26.13
C GLY A 121 22.15 -6.30 -24.86
N THR A 122 23.23 -6.99 -24.47
CA THR A 122 23.33 -7.72 -23.20
C THR A 122 24.79 -7.89 -22.80
N ASN A 123 25.07 -7.83 -21.50
CA ASN A 123 26.40 -8.13 -20.95
C ASN A 123 26.77 -9.63 -20.99
N LYS A 124 25.82 -10.51 -21.32
CA LYS A 124 26.04 -11.97 -21.37
C LYS A 124 26.78 -12.42 -22.62
N VAL A 125 26.77 -11.63 -23.69
CA VAL A 125 27.38 -11.98 -24.98
C VAL A 125 28.38 -10.88 -25.36
N PRO A 126 29.69 -11.13 -25.19
CA PRO A 126 30.72 -10.16 -25.53
C PRO A 126 30.81 -9.98 -27.05
N ALA A 127 31.17 -8.77 -27.49
CA ALA A 127 31.46 -8.50 -28.89
C ALA A 127 32.79 -9.18 -29.31
N LYS A 128 32.92 -9.48 -30.61
CA LYS A 128 34.13 -10.05 -31.22
C LYS A 128 35.39 -9.23 -30.93
N TRP A 129 35.25 -7.91 -30.89
CA TRP A 129 36.32 -6.94 -30.69
C TRP A 129 35.98 -6.01 -29.54
N THR A 130 37.00 -5.56 -28.80
CA THR A 130 36.88 -4.41 -27.89
C THR A 130 36.62 -3.12 -28.68
N TYR A 131 36.24 -2.03 -28.01
CA TYR A 131 36.02 -0.76 -28.73
C TYR A 131 37.31 -0.26 -29.39
N SER A 132 38.46 -0.39 -28.71
CA SER A 132 39.78 -0.02 -29.24
C SER A 132 40.19 -0.87 -30.45
N GLU A 133 39.95 -2.17 -30.42
CA GLU A 133 40.18 -3.07 -31.56
C GLU A 133 39.27 -2.72 -32.74
N ALA A 134 37.97 -2.55 -32.49
CA ALA A 134 37.00 -2.16 -33.52
C ALA A 134 37.32 -0.78 -34.11
N LEU A 135 37.88 0.14 -33.31
CA LEU A 135 38.32 1.44 -33.79
C LEU A 135 39.58 1.37 -34.65
N ALA A 136 40.51 0.45 -34.35
CA ALA A 136 41.68 0.19 -35.18
C ALA A 136 41.27 -0.32 -36.58
N GLU A 137 40.31 -1.24 -36.63
CA GLU A 137 39.71 -1.73 -37.89
C GLU A 137 39.08 -0.59 -38.71
N VAL A 138 38.41 0.35 -38.06
CA VAL A 138 37.83 1.54 -38.72
C VAL A 138 38.92 2.50 -39.25
N GLN A 139 40.07 2.60 -38.58
CA GLN A 139 41.18 3.44 -39.06
C GLN A 139 41.84 2.86 -40.29
N GLU A 140 41.96 1.54 -40.37
CA GLU A 140 42.45 0.83 -41.55
C GLU A 140 41.42 0.86 -42.70
N HIS A 141 40.14 0.69 -42.35
CA HIS A 141 39.02 0.62 -43.28
C HIS A 141 37.93 1.66 -42.94
N PRO A 142 38.12 2.94 -43.31
CA PRO A 142 37.19 4.00 -42.91
C PRO A 142 35.82 3.87 -43.57
N ALA A 143 34.78 4.21 -42.80
CA ALA A 143 33.40 4.27 -43.28
C ALA A 143 33.28 5.31 -44.41
N LYS A 144 32.92 4.88 -45.63
CA LYS A 144 32.75 5.78 -46.79
C LYS A 144 31.29 6.05 -47.13
N TYR A 145 30.40 5.12 -46.80
CA TYR A 145 28.99 5.22 -47.09
C TYR A 145 28.23 5.87 -45.93
N GLN A 146 27.46 6.92 -46.22
CA GLN A 146 26.56 7.51 -45.24
C GLN A 146 25.15 6.95 -45.46
N LEU A 147 24.61 6.34 -44.41
CA LEU A 147 23.26 5.76 -44.45
C LEU A 147 22.22 6.83 -44.80
N LYS A 148 21.26 6.43 -45.61
CA LYS A 148 20.07 7.19 -45.99
C LYS A 148 18.85 6.68 -45.22
N PRO A 149 17.80 7.49 -45.07
CA PRO A 149 16.54 7.05 -44.44
C PRO A 149 15.87 5.86 -45.12
N THR A 150 16.21 5.59 -46.39
CA THR A 150 15.72 4.45 -47.17
C THR A 150 16.56 3.19 -47.00
N ASP A 151 17.63 3.21 -46.22
CA ASP A 151 18.47 2.03 -46.05
C ASP A 151 17.93 1.17 -44.91
N PHE A 152 17.79 -0.12 -45.18
CA PHE A 152 17.21 -1.09 -44.25
C PHE A 152 18.17 -2.22 -43.90
N SER A 153 19.36 -2.26 -44.51
CA SER A 153 20.36 -3.31 -44.31
C SER A 153 21.73 -2.69 -44.06
N LEU A 154 22.53 -3.33 -43.21
CA LEU A 154 23.91 -2.93 -42.92
C LEU A 154 24.85 -4.06 -43.35
N ASN A 155 25.46 -3.88 -44.52
CA ASN A 155 26.35 -4.88 -45.14
C ASN A 155 27.83 -4.47 -45.07
N GLU A 156 28.11 -3.18 -44.93
CA GLU A 156 29.46 -2.61 -44.88
C GLU A 156 29.56 -1.53 -43.80
N THR A 157 30.79 -1.22 -43.39
CA THR A 157 31.07 -0.16 -42.43
C THR A 157 30.55 1.19 -42.92
N SER A 158 29.53 1.71 -42.23
CA SER A 158 28.75 2.87 -42.67
C SER A 158 28.64 3.95 -41.58
N ILE A 159 28.51 5.20 -42.02
CA ILE A 159 28.31 6.35 -41.14
C ILE A 159 26.81 6.45 -40.80
N ALA A 160 26.51 6.66 -39.51
CA ALA A 160 25.15 6.84 -39.03
C ALA A 160 24.44 7.99 -39.75
N GLU A 161 23.17 7.78 -40.13
CA GLU A 161 22.36 8.81 -40.76
C GLU A 161 22.11 9.97 -39.75
N PRO A 162 22.45 11.23 -40.08
CA PRO A 162 22.44 12.32 -39.12
C PRO A 162 21.10 12.57 -38.43
N THR A 163 19.98 12.45 -39.15
CA THR A 163 18.65 12.71 -38.57
C THR A 163 18.18 11.58 -37.65
N THR A 164 18.56 10.34 -37.92
CA THR A 164 18.28 9.16 -37.10
C THR A 164 19.07 9.23 -35.80
N TYR A 165 20.36 9.57 -35.87
CA TYR A 165 21.14 9.85 -34.67
C TYR A 165 20.52 10.97 -33.84
N LEU A 166 20.17 12.10 -34.48
CA LEU A 166 19.55 13.23 -33.77
C LEU A 166 18.21 12.83 -33.12
N LYS A 167 17.39 12.02 -33.79
CA LYS A 167 16.14 11.49 -33.25
C LYS A 167 16.35 10.63 -32.00
N GLN A 168 17.35 9.75 -32.02
CA GLN A 168 17.68 8.91 -30.87
C GLN A 168 18.26 9.74 -29.72
N TRP A 169 19.19 10.65 -30.02
CA TRP A 169 19.79 11.57 -29.06
C TRP A 169 18.74 12.42 -28.35
N ASN A 170 17.83 13.04 -29.11
CA ASN A 170 16.75 13.86 -28.58
C ASN A 170 15.79 13.03 -27.72
N GLN A 171 15.42 11.81 -28.15
CA GLN A 171 14.56 10.93 -27.37
C GLN A 171 15.19 10.52 -26.05
N LEU A 172 16.40 9.97 -26.09
CA LEU A 172 17.09 9.44 -24.90
C LEU A 172 17.47 10.55 -23.94
N GLY A 173 17.99 11.67 -24.46
CA GLY A 173 18.37 12.83 -23.67
C GLY A 173 17.16 13.52 -23.06
N GLY A 174 16.04 13.61 -23.80
CA GLY A 174 14.78 14.15 -23.29
C GLY A 174 14.24 13.27 -22.17
N TYR A 175 14.14 11.96 -22.40
CA TYR A 175 13.70 11.01 -21.37
C TYR A 175 14.58 11.04 -20.12
N ARG A 176 15.92 11.05 -20.26
CA ARG A 176 16.84 11.17 -19.12
C ARG A 176 16.54 12.43 -18.32
N ASN A 177 16.49 13.59 -18.97
CA ASN A 177 16.27 14.87 -18.31
C ASN A 177 14.92 14.89 -17.57
N GLU A 178 13.86 14.38 -18.20
CA GLU A 178 12.54 14.29 -17.56
C GLU A 178 12.55 13.39 -16.31
N MET A 179 13.23 12.24 -16.38
CA MET A 179 13.41 11.32 -15.24
C MET A 179 14.19 11.96 -14.08
N GLU A 180 15.21 12.76 -14.37
CA GLU A 180 15.97 13.50 -13.35
C GLU A 180 15.12 14.60 -12.70
N ILE A 181 14.39 15.38 -13.50
CA ILE A 181 13.52 16.44 -13.00
C ILE A 181 12.39 15.85 -12.16
N GLU A 182 11.76 14.76 -12.58
CA GLU A 182 10.67 14.15 -11.80
C GLU A 182 11.20 13.60 -10.48
N SER A 183 12.39 12.99 -10.46
CA SER A 183 13.01 12.47 -9.24
C SER A 183 13.30 13.61 -8.26
N ARG A 184 13.84 14.73 -8.78
CA ARG A 184 14.07 15.96 -7.98
C ARG A 184 12.76 16.50 -7.38
N TYR A 185 11.69 16.57 -8.16
CA TYR A 185 10.39 17.05 -7.66
C TYR A 185 9.71 16.08 -6.71
N SER A 186 9.76 14.78 -6.96
CA SER A 186 9.28 13.73 -6.06
C SER A 186 9.97 13.82 -4.70
N ILE A 187 11.30 13.91 -4.67
CA ILE A 187 12.07 14.10 -3.43
C ILE A 187 11.67 15.41 -2.76
N THR A 188 11.56 16.50 -3.51
CA THR A 188 11.18 17.81 -2.96
C THR A 188 9.80 17.77 -2.30
N LEU A 189 8.80 17.13 -2.93
CA LEU A 189 7.47 16.97 -2.36
C LEU A 189 7.50 16.16 -1.06
N VAL A 190 8.24 15.06 -1.01
CA VAL A 190 8.39 14.25 0.21
C VAL A 190 9.12 15.05 1.30
N VAL A 191 10.22 15.73 0.97
CA VAL A 191 10.97 16.56 1.92
C VAL A 191 10.09 17.69 2.46
N ILE A 192 9.27 18.34 1.64
CA ILE A 192 8.34 19.37 2.11
C ILE A 192 7.25 18.76 2.99
N ALA A 193 6.68 17.61 2.60
CA ALA A 193 5.65 16.94 3.40
C ALA A 193 6.14 16.56 4.81
N LEU A 194 7.39 16.10 4.94
CA LEU A 194 7.98 15.66 6.20
C LEU A 194 8.68 16.80 6.96
N GLY A 195 9.34 17.70 6.25
CA GLY A 195 10.20 18.74 6.79
C GLY A 195 9.47 20.03 7.14
N LEU A 196 8.42 20.42 6.41
CA LEU A 196 7.68 21.65 6.70
C LEU A 196 7.08 21.66 8.13
N PRO A 197 6.48 20.56 8.64
CA PRO A 197 6.04 20.52 10.04
C PRO A 197 7.18 20.74 11.04
N ILE A 198 8.38 20.23 10.76
CA ILE A 198 9.56 20.36 11.63
C ILE A 198 10.07 21.81 11.59
N VAL A 199 10.21 22.38 10.39
CA VAL A 199 10.72 23.75 10.20
C VAL A 199 9.79 24.78 10.83
N ILE A 200 8.47 24.66 10.64
CA ILE A 200 7.48 25.56 11.26
C ILE A 200 7.60 25.53 12.78
N THR A 201 7.74 24.35 13.36
CA THR A 201 7.89 24.20 14.81
C THR A 201 9.22 24.76 15.31
N TRP A 202 10.31 24.52 14.58
CA TRP A 202 11.63 25.03 14.94
C TRP A 202 11.73 26.55 14.85
N LEU A 203 11.07 27.17 13.85
CA LEU A 203 10.94 28.63 13.75
C LEU A 203 10.31 29.22 15.01
N GLY A 204 9.33 28.52 15.60
CA GLY A 204 8.72 28.91 16.88
C GLY A 204 9.65 28.88 18.09
N TYR A 205 10.84 28.28 17.99
CA TYR A 205 11.85 28.24 19.07
C TYR A 205 13.02 29.21 18.86
N MET A 206 13.09 29.90 17.72
CA MET A 206 14.17 30.87 17.44
C MET A 206 14.06 32.13 18.32
N PRO A 207 15.14 32.84 18.63
CA PRO A 207 15.04 34.09 19.39
C PRO A 207 14.20 35.15 18.65
N TYR A 208 13.38 35.93 19.40
CA TYR A 208 12.48 36.99 18.93
C TYR A 208 11.24 36.60 18.10
N ILE A 209 11.25 35.44 17.43
CA ILE A 209 10.08 34.91 16.69
C ILE A 209 8.89 34.52 17.61
N PRO A 210 9.08 33.96 18.84
CA PRO A 210 7.99 33.52 19.70
C PRO A 210 7.01 34.63 20.02
N THR A 211 7.50 35.84 20.29
CA THR A 211 6.63 37.00 20.60
C THR A 211 5.70 37.36 19.46
N ILE A 212 6.16 37.23 18.21
CA ILE A 212 5.33 37.45 17.01
C ILE A 212 4.42 36.26 16.78
N TYR A 213 4.95 35.05 16.91
CA TYR A 213 4.25 33.79 16.73
C TYR A 213 3.07 33.64 17.71
N ASP A 214 3.28 33.93 18.99
CA ASP A 214 2.28 33.85 20.06
C ASP A 214 1.18 34.89 19.87
N LYS A 215 1.52 36.08 19.35
CA LYS A 215 0.52 37.09 18.98
C LYS A 215 -0.33 36.69 17.78
N LEU A 216 0.25 35.94 16.83
CA LEU A 216 -0.38 35.60 15.56
C LEU A 216 -1.13 34.25 15.60
N LYS A 217 -0.72 33.35 16.50
CA LYS A 217 -1.28 31.99 16.69
C LYS A 217 -2.80 31.98 16.93
N PRO A 218 -3.39 32.87 17.76
CA PRO A 218 -4.84 32.95 17.93
C PRO A 218 -5.61 33.27 16.65
N PHE A 219 -4.99 34.00 15.72
CA PHE A 219 -5.62 34.44 14.46
C PHE A 219 -5.33 33.48 13.30
N MET A 220 -4.17 32.84 13.27
CA MET A 220 -3.77 31.99 12.14
C MET A 220 -3.88 30.48 12.38
N LEU A 221 -3.80 29.99 13.63
CA LEU A 221 -3.71 28.55 13.90
C LEU A 221 -4.98 27.97 14.52
N TYR A 222 -5.69 28.75 15.32
CA TYR A 222 -6.85 28.29 16.08
C TYR A 222 -8.20 28.41 15.38
N PRO A 223 -8.48 29.43 14.56
CA PRO A 223 -9.78 29.54 13.92
C PRO A 223 -9.99 28.39 12.91
N SER A 224 -11.22 27.89 12.86
CA SER A 224 -11.64 27.03 11.76
C SER A 224 -11.81 27.86 10.49
N THR A 225 -11.58 27.26 9.32
CA THR A 225 -11.85 27.94 8.04
C THR A 225 -13.35 28.08 7.76
N ILE A 226 -14.21 27.29 8.41
CA ILE A 226 -15.67 27.36 8.24
C ILE A 226 -16.36 27.33 9.61
N GLY A 227 -16.83 28.49 10.06
CA GLY A 227 -17.61 28.64 11.30
C GLY A 227 -16.87 28.10 12.52
N THR A 228 -17.58 27.31 13.34
CA THR A 228 -17.00 26.63 14.52
C THR A 228 -16.67 25.16 14.25
N TYR A 229 -16.82 24.68 13.02
CA TYR A 229 -16.63 23.27 12.69
C TYR A 229 -15.14 22.95 12.64
N SER A 230 -14.60 22.19 13.59
CA SER A 230 -13.26 21.58 13.40
C SER A 230 -13.27 20.14 13.88
N VAL A 231 -13.81 19.92 15.08
CA VAL A 231 -14.04 18.59 15.64
C VAL A 231 -15.41 18.09 15.21
N ARG A 232 -16.42 18.97 15.24
CA ARG A 232 -17.74 18.69 14.71
C ARG A 232 -17.64 18.56 13.18
N PRO A 233 -18.22 17.50 12.60
CA PRO A 233 -18.30 17.41 11.15
C PRO A 233 -19.27 18.45 10.59
N LEU A 234 -19.06 18.81 9.33
CA LEU A 234 -20.03 19.59 8.57
C LEU A 234 -21.40 18.90 8.49
N PRO A 235 -22.47 19.67 8.23
CA PRO A 235 -23.77 19.11 7.86
C PRO A 235 -23.64 18.02 6.78
N PHE A 236 -24.55 17.04 6.80
CA PHE A 236 -24.51 15.85 5.94
C PHE A 236 -23.27 14.95 6.12
N LYS A 237 -22.53 15.09 7.23
CA LYS A 237 -21.32 14.29 7.52
C LYS A 237 -20.26 14.43 6.42
N LEU A 238 -20.13 15.60 5.79
CA LEU A 238 -19.22 15.81 4.66
C LEU A 238 -17.72 15.74 5.06
N GLY A 239 -17.42 15.91 6.34
CA GLY A 239 -16.06 15.79 6.89
C GLY A 239 -15.77 16.80 7.98
N ASN A 240 -14.54 16.74 8.50
CA ASN A 240 -13.99 17.74 9.41
C ASN A 240 -13.27 18.83 8.61
N VAL A 241 -13.52 20.08 8.99
CA VAL A 241 -12.89 21.24 8.37
C VAL A 241 -11.51 21.46 8.99
N PRO A 242 -10.46 21.70 8.18
CA PRO A 242 -9.14 22.05 8.70
C PRO A 242 -9.17 23.43 9.39
N ASN A 243 -8.35 23.60 10.42
CA ASN A 243 -8.06 24.93 10.95
C ASN A 243 -7.25 25.73 9.92
N ILE A 244 -7.19 27.06 10.03
CA ILE A 244 -6.48 27.92 9.06
C ILE A 244 -5.03 27.45 8.82
N GLY A 245 -4.26 27.15 9.86
CA GLY A 245 -2.89 26.64 9.72
C GLY A 245 -2.81 25.29 8.98
N GLN A 246 -3.73 24.37 9.27
CA GLN A 246 -3.81 23.08 8.56
C GLN A 246 -4.21 23.27 7.10
N ALA A 247 -5.15 24.19 6.84
CA ALA A 247 -5.59 24.54 5.49
C ALA A 247 -4.47 25.18 4.68
N ALA A 248 -3.69 26.08 5.29
CA ALA A 248 -2.53 26.70 4.66
C ALA A 248 -1.49 25.64 4.25
N PHE A 249 -1.18 24.68 5.12
CA PHE A 249 -0.31 23.55 4.77
C PHE A 249 -0.85 22.76 3.56
N ILE A 250 -2.13 22.41 3.58
CA ILE A 250 -2.77 21.65 2.51
C ILE A 250 -2.73 22.43 1.19
N ILE A 251 -3.06 23.72 1.22
CA ILE A 251 -3.05 24.59 0.03
C ILE A 251 -1.64 24.68 -0.53
N ILE A 252 -0.62 24.97 0.29
CA ILE A 252 0.78 25.03 -0.15
C ILE A 252 1.18 23.69 -0.80
N PHE A 253 0.86 22.57 -0.16
CA PHE A 253 1.22 21.25 -0.66
C PHE A 253 0.53 20.91 -2.00
N VAL A 254 -0.76 21.21 -2.12
CA VAL A 254 -1.52 21.03 -3.38
C VAL A 254 -0.97 21.95 -4.47
N SER A 255 -0.75 23.23 -4.17
CA SER A 255 -0.20 24.20 -5.12
C SER A 255 1.17 23.77 -5.63
N LEU A 256 2.07 23.33 -4.75
CA LEU A 256 3.38 22.81 -5.14
C LEU A 256 3.27 21.56 -6.01
N THR A 257 2.37 20.63 -5.67
CA THR A 257 2.12 19.44 -6.49
C THR A 257 1.66 19.81 -7.89
N VAL A 258 0.74 20.77 -8.02
CA VAL A 258 0.24 21.26 -9.31
C VAL A 258 1.33 21.98 -10.11
N VAL A 259 2.08 22.87 -9.46
CA VAL A 259 3.18 23.62 -10.09
C VAL A 259 4.25 22.66 -10.61
N PHE A 260 4.77 21.76 -9.78
CA PHE A 260 5.78 20.79 -10.19
C PHE A 260 5.27 19.78 -11.24
N ALA A 261 3.96 19.54 -11.29
CA ALA A 261 3.36 18.72 -12.35
C ALA A 261 3.21 19.48 -13.68
N SER A 262 3.37 20.80 -13.70
CA SER A 262 3.04 21.66 -14.85
C SER A 262 4.23 22.39 -15.48
N ILE A 263 5.41 22.39 -14.84
CA ILE A 263 6.60 23.13 -15.29
C ILE A 263 7.72 22.20 -15.78
N ASP A 264 8.71 22.80 -16.47
CA ASP A 264 9.97 22.17 -16.90
C ASP A 264 9.83 20.93 -17.80
N TYR A 265 8.96 21.05 -18.81
CA TYR A 265 8.87 20.09 -19.91
C TYR A 265 9.76 20.52 -21.08
N ASP A 266 10.80 19.75 -21.37
CA ASP A 266 11.71 20.01 -22.50
C ASP A 266 11.44 19.03 -23.65
N VAL A 267 10.78 19.54 -24.69
CA VAL A 267 10.32 18.74 -25.84
C VAL A 267 11.31 18.88 -26.98
N ARG A 268 11.90 17.77 -27.42
CA ARG A 268 12.99 17.79 -28.42
C ARG A 268 12.58 17.06 -29.69
N GLN A 269 12.35 17.83 -30.75
CA GLN A 269 12.04 17.30 -32.08
C GLN A 269 13.21 17.53 -33.05
N PRO A 270 13.51 16.58 -33.96
CA PRO A 270 12.79 15.32 -34.18
C PRO A 270 13.10 14.28 -33.09
N ASN A 271 12.14 13.40 -32.80
CA ASN A 271 12.24 12.37 -31.76
C ASN A 271 12.02 10.97 -32.37
N ALA A 272 12.79 9.97 -31.94
CA ALA A 272 12.68 8.60 -32.48
C ALA A 272 11.40 7.86 -32.04
N ARG A 273 10.78 8.25 -30.92
CA ARG A 273 9.56 7.62 -30.38
C ARG A 273 8.30 8.43 -30.62
N PHE A 274 8.39 9.76 -30.55
CA PHE A 274 7.22 10.64 -30.60
C PHE A 274 7.20 11.48 -31.87
N GLU A 275 6.22 11.20 -32.74
CA GLU A 275 6.02 11.91 -34.02
C GLU A 275 5.67 13.41 -33.86
N SER A 276 5.16 13.81 -32.70
CA SER A 276 4.73 15.20 -32.48
C SER A 276 4.98 15.68 -31.06
N THR A 277 5.19 16.99 -30.94
CA THR A 277 5.40 17.69 -29.66
C THR A 277 4.30 17.42 -28.66
N LYS A 278 3.03 17.40 -29.10
CA LYS A 278 1.86 17.13 -28.25
C LYS A 278 1.91 15.73 -27.63
N ARG A 279 2.35 14.72 -28.39
CA ARG A 279 2.43 13.34 -27.89
C ARG A 279 3.58 13.16 -26.92
N GLU A 280 4.70 13.80 -27.19
CA GLU A 280 5.86 13.82 -26.30
C GLU A 280 5.50 14.48 -24.95
N GLN A 281 4.87 15.67 -24.98
CA GLN A 281 4.38 16.34 -23.77
C GLN A 281 3.40 15.48 -22.96
N LEU A 282 2.45 14.83 -23.64
CA LEU A 282 1.50 13.96 -22.97
C LEU A 282 2.19 12.76 -22.31
N ALA A 283 3.22 12.19 -22.93
CA ALA A 283 4.00 11.11 -22.33
C ALA A 283 4.76 11.58 -21.08
N TYR A 284 5.34 12.79 -21.11
CA TYR A 284 6.01 13.35 -19.93
C TYR A 284 5.03 13.64 -18.78
N LEU A 285 3.80 14.07 -19.08
CA LEU A 285 2.74 14.19 -18.07
C LEU A 285 2.38 12.85 -17.42
N VAL A 286 2.35 11.76 -18.20
CA VAL A 286 2.14 10.40 -17.69
C VAL A 286 3.26 10.02 -16.71
N TYR A 287 4.52 10.26 -17.09
CA TYR A 287 5.68 9.96 -16.23
C TYR A 287 5.63 10.76 -14.93
N ARG A 288 5.42 12.09 -15.02
CA ARG A 288 5.35 13.01 -13.88
C ARG A 288 4.29 12.62 -12.86
N THR A 289 3.06 12.40 -13.33
CA THR A 289 1.92 12.06 -12.45
C THR A 289 2.08 10.68 -11.80
N GLY A 290 2.66 9.72 -12.53
CA GLY A 290 2.99 8.40 -11.99
C GLY A 290 4.05 8.50 -10.89
N SER A 291 5.19 9.14 -11.18
CA SER A 291 6.30 9.33 -10.25
C SER A 291 5.85 10.00 -8.95
N PHE A 292 5.02 11.05 -9.04
CA PHE A 292 4.48 11.72 -7.85
C PHE A 292 3.54 10.82 -7.05
N ALA A 293 2.68 10.02 -7.71
CA ALA A 293 1.83 9.08 -7.00
C ALA A 293 2.66 8.07 -6.20
N TYR A 294 3.72 7.49 -6.79
CA TYR A 294 4.63 6.59 -6.07
C TYR A 294 5.32 7.29 -4.89
N ALA A 295 5.82 8.51 -5.08
CA ALA A 295 6.50 9.26 -4.03
C ALA A 295 5.61 9.58 -2.81
N LEU A 296 4.29 9.70 -3.00
CA LEU A 296 3.36 9.96 -1.89
C LEU A 296 2.99 8.71 -1.07
N LEU A 297 3.17 7.50 -1.59
CA LEU A 297 2.87 6.25 -0.86
C LEU A 297 3.52 6.16 0.54
N PRO A 298 4.84 6.38 0.71
CA PRO A 298 5.46 6.30 2.04
C PRO A 298 4.95 7.38 2.98
N VAL A 299 4.63 8.57 2.47
CA VAL A 299 4.05 9.67 3.25
C VAL A 299 2.67 9.30 3.78
N ILE A 300 1.82 8.70 2.92
CA ILE A 300 0.47 8.28 3.28
C ILE A 300 0.49 7.22 4.38
N VAL A 301 1.45 6.29 4.37
CA VAL A 301 1.57 5.26 5.43
C VAL A 301 2.20 5.81 6.71
N LEU A 302 3.14 6.75 6.61
CA LEU A 302 3.80 7.34 7.77
C LEU A 302 2.88 8.23 8.60
N PHE A 303 2.07 9.10 7.98
CA PHE A 303 1.23 10.06 8.70
C PHE A 303 0.25 9.45 9.72
N PRO A 304 -0.49 8.37 9.44
CA PRO A 304 -1.40 7.77 10.41
C PRO A 304 -0.68 6.87 11.44
N SER A 305 0.64 6.65 11.32
CA SER A 305 1.39 5.79 12.24
C SER A 305 1.39 6.34 13.66
N ARG A 306 1.32 5.45 14.67
CA ARG A 306 1.32 5.84 16.09
C ARG A 306 2.72 6.03 16.65
N ASN A 307 3.68 5.32 16.07
CA ASN A 307 5.10 5.42 16.40
C ASN A 307 5.82 6.35 15.42
N ASN A 308 5.22 7.50 15.14
CA ASN A 308 5.74 8.48 14.19
C ASN A 308 6.75 9.40 14.89
N ILE A 309 8.01 9.40 14.46
CA ILE A 309 9.05 10.30 14.98
C ILE A 309 8.66 11.78 14.76
N LEU A 310 7.89 12.07 13.70
CA LEU A 310 7.41 13.42 13.42
C LEU A 310 6.56 13.99 14.56
N LEU A 311 5.84 13.16 15.32
CA LEU A 311 5.08 13.63 16.48
C LEU A 311 5.99 14.32 17.51
N SER A 312 7.17 13.75 17.74
CA SER A 312 8.14 14.32 18.68
C SER A 312 8.88 15.52 18.11
N LEU A 313 9.17 15.53 16.80
CA LEU A 313 9.98 16.59 16.17
C LEU A 313 9.17 17.83 15.82
N SER A 314 7.95 17.66 15.32
CA SER A 314 7.09 18.79 14.98
C SER A 314 6.22 19.25 16.15
N ASN A 315 6.10 18.48 17.24
CA ASN A 315 5.15 18.78 18.32
C ASN A 315 3.70 18.95 17.81
N TRP A 316 3.37 18.37 16.65
CA TRP A 316 2.01 18.38 16.11
C TRP A 316 1.25 17.17 16.64
N SER A 317 -0.06 17.35 16.85
CA SER A 317 -0.91 16.28 17.35
C SER A 317 -1.11 15.18 16.30
N GLN A 318 -1.30 13.94 16.76
CA GLN A 318 -1.65 12.81 15.90
C GLN A 318 -2.92 13.08 15.06
N SER A 319 -3.88 13.84 15.62
CA SER A 319 -5.08 14.24 14.89
C SER A 319 -4.78 15.06 13.64
N THR A 320 -3.73 15.89 13.68
CA THR A 320 -3.27 16.70 12.54
C THR A 320 -2.65 15.81 11.48
N PHE A 321 -1.79 14.85 11.85
CA PHE A 321 -1.23 13.93 10.85
C PHE A 321 -2.29 13.02 10.22
N ILE A 322 -3.31 12.56 10.97
CA ILE A 322 -4.42 11.80 10.39
C ILE A 322 -5.25 12.69 9.43
N LEU A 323 -5.38 13.99 9.69
CA LEU A 323 -5.96 14.93 8.72
C LEU A 323 -5.12 14.99 7.44
N LEU A 324 -3.80 15.14 7.57
CA LEU A 324 -2.89 15.18 6.42
C LEU A 324 -2.90 13.86 5.64
N HIS A 325 -2.92 12.70 6.30
CA HIS A 325 -3.07 11.39 5.68
C HIS A 325 -4.28 11.35 4.72
N ARG A 326 -5.43 11.88 5.15
CA ARG A 326 -6.63 11.94 4.30
C ARG A 326 -6.45 12.85 3.08
N TRP A 327 -5.78 13.99 3.24
CA TRP A 327 -5.56 14.93 2.14
C TRP A 327 -4.50 14.43 1.16
N VAL A 328 -3.38 13.92 1.64
CA VAL A 328 -2.34 13.29 0.80
C VAL A 328 -2.90 12.06 0.08
N GLY A 329 -3.72 11.24 0.75
CA GLY A 329 -4.42 10.11 0.11
C GLY A 329 -5.33 10.54 -1.06
N ARG A 330 -6.06 11.66 -0.92
CA ARG A 330 -6.87 12.22 -2.02
C ARG A 330 -6.01 12.73 -3.17
N ILE A 331 -4.89 13.39 -2.87
CA ILE A 331 -3.94 13.87 -3.89
C ILE A 331 -3.34 12.68 -4.64
N PHE A 332 -2.94 11.62 -3.94
CA PHE A 332 -2.48 10.37 -4.54
C PHE A 332 -3.52 9.77 -5.48
N THR A 333 -4.77 9.63 -5.03
CA THR A 333 -5.85 9.11 -5.90
C THR A 333 -6.06 10.00 -7.12
N LEU A 334 -6.04 11.33 -6.95
CA LEU A 334 -6.18 12.27 -8.07
C LEU A 334 -5.03 12.14 -9.08
N LEU A 335 -3.78 12.04 -8.60
CA LEU A 335 -2.61 11.83 -9.45
C LEU A 335 -2.68 10.49 -10.20
N ALA A 336 -3.11 9.41 -9.53
CA ALA A 336 -3.30 8.11 -10.15
C ALA A 336 -4.39 8.12 -11.23
N VAL A 337 -5.50 8.83 -10.99
CA VAL A 337 -6.57 9.04 -11.99
C VAL A 337 -6.06 9.86 -13.17
N LEU A 338 -5.34 10.96 -12.92
CA LEU A 338 -4.75 11.78 -13.99
C LEU A 338 -3.72 10.99 -14.82
N HIS A 339 -2.88 10.19 -14.16
CA HIS A 339 -1.94 9.28 -14.81
C HIS A 339 -2.66 8.33 -15.78
N ALA A 340 -3.75 7.69 -15.33
CA ALA A 340 -4.55 6.81 -16.17
C ALA A 340 -5.20 7.56 -17.34
N ILE A 341 -5.79 8.74 -17.10
CA ILE A 341 -6.42 9.57 -18.15
C ILE A 341 -5.39 9.96 -19.22
N PHE A 342 -4.23 10.46 -18.82
CA PHE A 342 -3.18 10.85 -19.75
C PHE A 342 -2.62 9.65 -20.52
N ALA A 343 -2.47 8.51 -19.86
CA ALA A 343 -2.03 7.27 -20.51
C ALA A 343 -3.05 6.79 -21.55
N LEU A 344 -4.35 6.89 -21.25
CA LEU A 344 -5.44 6.56 -22.18
C LEU A 344 -5.46 7.53 -23.37
N ALA A 345 -5.39 8.84 -23.13
CA ALA A 345 -5.36 9.86 -24.18
C ALA A 345 -4.14 9.70 -25.12
N GLY A 346 -3.02 9.19 -24.61
CA GLY A 346 -1.80 8.94 -25.38
C GLY A 346 -1.82 7.67 -26.23
N SER A 347 -2.77 6.76 -26.00
CA SER A 347 -2.81 5.43 -26.63
C SER A 347 -3.78 5.40 -27.82
N LYS A 348 -3.30 4.98 -29.00
CA LYS A 348 -4.12 4.86 -30.23
C LYS A 348 -4.97 3.58 -30.26
N THR A 349 -4.54 2.53 -29.56
CA THR A 349 -5.21 1.23 -29.46
C THR A 349 -5.12 0.71 -28.03
N ARG A 350 -6.19 0.07 -27.54
CA ARG A 350 -6.19 -0.58 -26.23
C ARG A 350 -5.53 -1.95 -26.37
N THR A 351 -4.21 -1.99 -26.29
CA THR A 351 -3.48 -3.26 -26.20
C THR A 351 -3.70 -3.85 -24.80
N SER A 352 -4.03 -5.14 -24.72
CA SER A 352 -4.26 -5.88 -23.47
C SER A 352 -2.94 -6.24 -22.78
N ALA A 353 -2.06 -5.26 -22.58
CA ALA A 353 -0.79 -5.50 -21.90
C ALA A 353 -1.03 -5.68 -20.40
N ASP A 354 -0.53 -6.78 -19.82
CA ASP A 354 -0.79 -7.17 -18.42
C ASP A 354 -0.46 -6.06 -17.41
N TRP A 355 0.63 -5.32 -17.60
CA TRP A 355 1.03 -4.21 -16.72
C TRP A 355 -0.02 -3.08 -16.66
N ARG A 356 -0.76 -2.88 -17.76
CA ARG A 356 -1.80 -1.85 -17.84
C ARG A 356 -3.04 -2.27 -17.05
N SER A 357 -3.43 -3.54 -17.13
CA SER A 357 -4.53 -4.12 -16.35
C SER A 357 -4.30 -3.98 -14.84
N TRP A 358 -3.06 -4.20 -14.37
CA TRP A 358 -2.68 -3.96 -12.97
C TRP A 358 -2.77 -2.47 -12.60
N GLY A 359 -2.35 -1.57 -13.49
CA GLY A 359 -2.48 -0.12 -13.30
C GLY A 359 -3.93 0.33 -13.19
N ASP A 360 -4.79 -0.08 -14.12
CA ASP A 360 -6.22 0.23 -14.14
C ASP A 360 -6.92 -0.28 -12.88
N SER A 361 -6.63 -1.53 -12.49
CA SER A 361 -7.15 -2.13 -11.25
C SER A 361 -6.75 -1.33 -10.01
N THR A 362 -5.48 -0.90 -9.94
CA THR A 362 -4.95 -0.11 -8.82
C THR A 362 -5.64 1.25 -8.71
N VAL A 363 -5.91 1.91 -9.84
CA VAL A 363 -6.63 3.20 -9.87
C VAL A 363 -8.07 3.03 -9.38
N ILE A 364 -8.77 2.00 -9.86
CA ILE A 364 -10.15 1.69 -9.43
C ILE A 364 -10.18 1.44 -7.91
N LEU A 365 -9.29 0.59 -7.40
CA LEU A 365 -9.21 0.31 -5.96
C LEU A 365 -8.85 1.56 -5.15
N SER A 366 -8.01 2.45 -5.66
CA SER A 366 -7.67 3.72 -5.02
C SER A 366 -8.88 4.66 -4.92
N VAL A 367 -9.70 4.74 -5.98
CA VAL A 367 -10.96 5.50 -5.98
C VAL A 367 -11.96 4.91 -4.98
N ILE A 368 -12.15 3.58 -5.00
CA ILE A 368 -13.03 2.87 -4.06
C ILE A 368 -12.58 3.12 -2.62
N THR A 369 -11.26 3.04 -2.36
CA THR A 369 -10.70 3.28 -1.02
C THR A 369 -10.98 4.72 -0.58
N THR A 370 -10.75 5.71 -1.44
CA THR A 370 -10.96 7.12 -1.10
C THR A 370 -12.43 7.46 -0.85
N VAL A 371 -13.36 6.94 -1.65
CA VAL A 371 -14.81 7.14 -1.47
C VAL A 371 -15.34 6.36 -0.27
N GLY A 372 -14.95 5.08 -0.14
CA GLY A 372 -15.33 4.20 0.98
C GLY A 372 -14.77 4.66 2.33
N SER A 373 -13.71 5.48 2.33
CA SER A 373 -13.17 6.16 3.51
C SER A 373 -13.95 7.42 3.91
N GLY A 374 -15.08 7.70 3.26
CA GLY A 374 -15.98 8.80 3.60
C GLY A 374 -16.43 8.76 5.06
N LEU A 375 -16.70 9.94 5.64
CA LEU A 375 -17.07 10.04 7.05
C LEU A 375 -18.41 9.33 7.35
N TYR A 376 -19.31 9.23 6.37
CA TYR A 376 -20.55 8.47 6.48
C TYR A 376 -20.28 7.01 6.87
N PHE A 377 -19.53 6.27 6.04
CA PHE A 377 -19.19 4.86 6.28
C PHE A 377 -18.42 4.66 7.58
N ARG A 378 -17.44 5.53 7.85
CA ARG A 378 -16.59 5.45 9.06
C ARG A 378 -17.36 5.60 10.37
N LYS A 379 -18.46 6.36 10.36
CA LYS A 379 -19.28 6.57 11.57
C LYS A 379 -20.27 5.45 11.81
N GLU A 380 -20.86 4.90 10.76
CA GLU A 380 -21.84 3.82 10.89
C GLU A 380 -21.15 2.48 11.22
N ASN A 381 -20.06 2.14 10.52
CA ASN A 381 -19.37 0.85 10.66
C ASN A 381 -17.84 1.03 10.66
N TYR A 382 -17.29 1.54 11.76
CA TYR A 382 -15.86 1.81 11.88
C TYR A 382 -14.97 0.58 11.66
N GLU A 383 -15.36 -0.57 12.24
CA GLU A 383 -14.55 -1.81 12.16
C GLU A 383 -14.51 -2.37 10.74
N LEU A 384 -15.64 -2.36 10.03
CA LEU A 384 -15.71 -2.76 8.62
C LEU A 384 -14.86 -1.83 7.75
N PHE A 385 -14.97 -0.52 7.97
CA PHE A 385 -14.13 0.46 7.29
C PHE A 385 -12.65 0.16 7.48
N LEU A 386 -12.21 -0.07 8.73
CA LEU A 386 -10.79 -0.28 9.03
C LEU A 386 -10.25 -1.55 8.33
N LEU A 387 -11.00 -2.65 8.40
CA LEU A 387 -10.63 -3.92 7.76
C LEU A 387 -10.53 -3.75 6.24
N MET A 388 -11.60 -3.24 5.62
CA MET A 388 -11.68 -3.08 4.17
C MET A 388 -10.62 -2.09 3.64
N HIS A 389 -10.36 -0.99 4.36
CA HIS A 389 -9.32 -0.04 4.00
C HIS A 389 -7.91 -0.65 4.03
N VAL A 390 -7.59 -1.49 5.03
CA VAL A 390 -6.29 -2.18 5.10
C VAL A 390 -6.14 -3.20 3.98
N ILE A 391 -7.19 -3.99 3.70
CA ILE A 391 -7.17 -4.98 2.61
C ILE A 391 -6.97 -4.28 1.26
N LEU A 392 -7.73 -3.21 0.98
CA LEU A 392 -7.57 -2.44 -0.24
C LEU A 392 -6.18 -1.79 -0.35
N ALA A 393 -5.64 -1.26 0.75
CA ALA A 393 -4.29 -0.70 0.77
C ALA A 393 -3.23 -1.74 0.41
N VAL A 394 -3.35 -2.99 0.87
CA VAL A 394 -2.46 -4.09 0.46
C VAL A 394 -2.58 -4.35 -1.03
N PHE A 395 -3.80 -4.48 -1.56
CA PHE A 395 -4.00 -4.70 -3.00
C PHE A 395 -3.50 -3.53 -3.86
N ILE A 396 -3.60 -2.29 -3.39
CA ILE A 396 -3.04 -1.12 -4.09
C ILE A 396 -1.51 -1.22 -4.14
N VAL A 397 -0.85 -1.54 -3.03
CA VAL A 397 0.62 -1.69 -3.02
C VAL A 397 1.07 -2.85 -3.92
N VAL A 398 0.37 -3.98 -3.90
CA VAL A 398 0.64 -5.13 -4.78
C VAL A 398 0.38 -4.77 -6.25
N GLY A 399 -0.70 -4.04 -6.53
CA GLY A 399 -1.03 -3.58 -7.88
C GLY A 399 0.01 -2.60 -8.43
N CYS A 400 0.51 -1.66 -7.61
CA CYS A 400 1.65 -0.82 -7.95
C CYS A 400 2.90 -1.67 -8.25
N TRP A 401 3.19 -2.66 -7.42
CA TRP A 401 4.35 -3.55 -7.58
C TRP A 401 4.33 -4.27 -8.93
N TYR A 402 3.23 -4.96 -9.27
CA TYR A 402 3.11 -5.67 -10.54
C TYR A 402 3.00 -4.73 -11.75
N HIS A 403 2.32 -3.59 -11.61
CA HIS A 403 2.30 -2.56 -12.65
C HIS A 403 3.73 -2.11 -13.03
N LEU A 404 4.61 -1.96 -12.04
CA LEU A 404 5.98 -1.53 -12.26
C LEU A 404 6.86 -2.64 -12.87
N ILE A 405 6.85 -3.84 -12.29
CA ILE A 405 7.71 -4.95 -12.75
C ILE A 405 7.30 -5.41 -14.15
N LYS A 406 6.00 -5.62 -14.40
CA LYS A 406 5.54 -6.02 -15.74
C LYS A 406 5.79 -4.94 -16.79
N ARG A 407 5.83 -3.67 -16.39
CA ARG A 407 6.28 -2.59 -17.28
C ARG A 407 7.77 -2.73 -17.60
N TYR A 408 8.63 -3.06 -16.63
CA TYR A 408 10.07 -3.29 -16.86
C TYR A 408 10.33 -4.44 -17.84
N GLU A 409 9.62 -5.57 -17.67
CA GLU A 409 9.70 -6.71 -18.59
C GLU A 409 9.36 -6.29 -20.04
N VAL A 410 8.24 -5.58 -20.24
CA VAL A 410 7.80 -5.16 -21.59
C VAL A 410 8.75 -4.17 -22.26
N ILE A 411 9.46 -3.35 -21.50
CA ILE A 411 10.46 -2.42 -22.05
C ILE A 411 11.86 -3.05 -22.15
N GLY A 412 11.99 -4.36 -21.88
CA GLY A 412 13.24 -5.11 -22.02
C GLY A 412 14.27 -4.84 -20.94
N LEU A 413 13.84 -4.44 -19.74
CA LEU A 413 14.73 -4.31 -18.57
C LEU A 413 14.67 -5.57 -17.72
N ASP A 414 15.85 -6.08 -17.36
CA ASP A 414 16.01 -7.25 -16.49
C ASP A 414 16.04 -6.82 -15.01
N PHE A 415 14.97 -7.11 -14.27
CA PHE A 415 14.87 -6.83 -12.84
C PHE A 415 15.36 -8.04 -12.04
N PRO A 416 16.24 -7.89 -11.03
CA PRO A 416 16.55 -6.66 -10.27
C PRO A 416 17.79 -5.88 -10.72
N HIS A 417 18.47 -6.30 -11.78
CA HIS A 417 19.77 -5.75 -12.18
C HIS A 417 19.68 -4.36 -12.83
N HIS A 418 18.62 -4.10 -13.60
CA HIS A 418 18.34 -2.83 -14.24
C HIS A 418 16.93 -2.35 -13.90
N SER A 419 16.81 -1.12 -13.42
CA SER A 419 15.53 -0.49 -13.09
C SER A 419 15.56 1.01 -13.35
N TYR A 420 14.41 1.65 -13.24
CA TYR A 420 14.29 3.11 -13.26
C TYR A 420 14.15 3.72 -11.85
N GLY A 421 14.36 2.93 -10.79
CA GLY A 421 14.43 3.40 -9.41
C GLY A 421 13.11 3.66 -8.70
N GLN A 422 11.96 3.54 -9.39
CA GLN A 422 10.65 3.87 -8.82
C GLN A 422 10.21 2.87 -7.73
N GLU A 423 10.74 1.65 -7.77
CA GLU A 423 10.54 0.61 -6.76
C GLU A 423 11.02 1.04 -5.37
N ILE A 424 11.92 2.02 -5.28
CA ILE A 424 12.44 2.52 -4.00
C ILE A 424 11.33 3.13 -3.14
N TRP A 425 10.34 3.77 -3.76
CA TRP A 425 9.19 4.32 -3.05
C TRP A 425 8.32 3.21 -2.45
N LEU A 426 8.21 2.06 -3.13
CA LEU A 426 7.53 0.89 -2.60
C LEU A 426 8.31 0.26 -1.45
N TYR A 427 9.64 0.13 -1.57
CA TYR A 427 10.50 -0.36 -0.48
C TYR A 427 10.35 0.51 0.78
N LEU A 428 10.39 1.84 0.64
CA LEU A 428 10.17 2.76 1.74
C LEU A 428 8.77 2.61 2.35
N THR A 429 7.75 2.47 1.52
CA THR A 429 6.36 2.28 1.97
C THR A 429 6.22 1.01 2.79
N CYS A 430 6.71 -0.12 2.28
CA CYS A 430 6.70 -1.41 2.98
C CYS A 430 7.52 -1.33 4.27
N ALA A 431 8.75 -0.78 4.23
CA ALA A 431 9.62 -0.67 5.39
C ALA A 431 8.98 0.14 6.52
N ILE A 432 8.41 1.30 6.23
CA ILE A 432 7.71 2.14 7.22
C ILE A 432 6.50 1.38 7.78
N TRP A 433 5.72 0.73 6.92
CA TRP A 433 4.51 0.03 7.36
C TRP A 433 4.84 -1.14 8.29
N PHE A 434 5.74 -2.03 7.89
CA PHE A 434 6.13 -3.20 8.67
C PHE A 434 6.83 -2.80 9.98
N PHE A 435 7.72 -1.81 9.93
CA PHE A 435 8.40 -1.31 11.13
C PHE A 435 7.40 -0.76 12.16
N GLU A 436 6.40 0.01 11.72
CA GLU A 436 5.35 0.53 12.60
C GLU A 436 4.59 -0.60 13.32
N ARG A 437 4.23 -1.65 12.59
CA ARG A 437 3.54 -2.82 13.13
C ARG A 437 4.41 -3.61 14.08
N LEU A 438 5.68 -3.81 13.74
CA LEU A 438 6.64 -4.51 14.59
C LEU A 438 6.82 -3.80 15.93
N VAL A 439 6.99 -2.48 15.94
CA VAL A 439 7.11 -1.69 17.18
C VAL A 439 5.88 -1.85 18.07
N ARG A 440 4.67 -1.90 17.49
CA ARG A 440 3.43 -2.13 18.24
C ARG A 440 3.40 -3.51 18.89
N VAL A 441 3.73 -4.56 18.14
CA VAL A 441 3.81 -5.93 18.66
C VAL A 441 4.82 -6.01 19.80
N VAL A 442 6.01 -5.44 19.63
CA VAL A 442 7.05 -5.40 20.67
C VAL A 442 6.57 -4.68 21.93
N ARG A 443 5.87 -3.55 21.81
CA ARG A 443 5.31 -2.82 22.97
C ARG A 443 4.29 -3.65 23.75
N VAL A 444 3.39 -4.34 23.05
CA VAL A 444 2.38 -5.21 23.67
C VAL A 444 3.03 -6.41 24.35
N VAL A 445 3.96 -7.09 23.66
CA VAL A 445 4.67 -8.27 24.20
C VAL A 445 5.49 -7.91 25.44
N ARG A 446 6.11 -6.72 25.49
CA ARG A 446 6.88 -6.26 26.66
C ARG A 446 6.04 -6.07 27.93
N LEU A 447 4.80 -5.62 27.80
CA LEU A 447 3.87 -5.50 28.94
C LEU A 447 3.25 -6.86 29.31
N GLY A 448 3.28 -7.82 28.37
CA GLY A 448 2.78 -9.16 28.56
C GLY A 448 1.27 -9.23 28.69
N ILE A 449 0.80 -10.39 29.13
CA ILE A 449 -0.61 -10.66 29.39
C ILE A 449 -1.01 -9.99 30.72
N LEU A 450 -2.00 -9.09 30.66
CA LEU A 450 -2.58 -8.46 31.85
C LEU A 450 -3.98 -9.02 32.13
N ARG A 451 -4.39 -8.93 33.40
CA ARG A 451 -5.75 -9.26 33.84
C ARG A 451 -6.34 -8.05 34.55
N SER A 452 -7.38 -7.47 33.95
CA SER A 452 -8.04 -6.27 34.47
C SER A 452 -9.29 -6.62 35.27
N LYS A 453 -9.58 -5.79 36.28
CA LYS A 453 -10.82 -5.83 37.06
C LYS A 453 -11.78 -4.77 36.51
N VAL A 454 -12.95 -5.21 36.09
CA VAL A 454 -14.00 -4.39 35.48
C VAL A 454 -15.14 -4.24 36.47
N LYS A 455 -15.41 -3.02 36.91
CA LYS A 455 -16.53 -2.64 37.80
C LYS A 455 -17.55 -1.85 36.98
N ASP A 456 -18.77 -2.36 36.89
CA ASP A 456 -19.89 -1.57 36.36
C ASP A 456 -20.32 -0.53 37.40
N ILE A 457 -20.30 0.75 37.03
CA ILE A 457 -20.63 1.88 37.93
C ILE A 457 -22.09 2.30 37.74
N GLY A 458 -22.77 1.84 36.69
CA GLY A 458 -24.17 2.16 36.39
C GLY A 458 -24.33 3.07 35.16
N SER A 459 -25.56 3.14 34.64
CA SER A 459 -25.95 3.98 33.48
C SER A 459 -25.04 3.84 32.24
N GLY A 460 -24.46 2.66 32.03
CA GLY A 460 -23.54 2.41 30.93
C GLY A 460 -22.12 2.96 31.14
N TYR A 461 -21.69 3.26 32.37
CA TYR A 461 -20.31 3.63 32.70
C TYR A 461 -19.60 2.48 33.42
N VAL A 462 -18.33 2.27 33.07
CA VAL A 462 -17.51 1.18 33.59
C VAL A 462 -16.15 1.72 34.02
N ARG A 463 -15.68 1.25 35.17
CA ARG A 463 -14.31 1.43 35.66
C ARG A 463 -13.51 0.17 35.39
N ILE A 464 -12.36 0.31 34.76
CA ILE A 464 -11.42 -0.79 34.51
C ILE A 464 -10.13 -0.48 35.25
N ASP A 465 -9.77 -1.33 36.22
CA ASP A 465 -8.50 -1.27 36.94
C ASP A 465 -7.55 -2.33 36.37
N ILE A 466 -6.41 -1.86 35.85
CA ILE A 466 -5.34 -2.68 35.27
C ILE A 466 -4.16 -2.69 36.23
N PRO A 467 -3.92 -3.80 36.97
CA PRO A 467 -2.83 -3.91 37.93
C PRO A 467 -1.46 -4.08 37.24
N HIS A 468 -0.39 -3.92 38.03
CA HIS A 468 1.01 -4.14 37.63
C HIS A 468 1.58 -3.19 36.57
N VAL A 469 0.91 -2.07 36.29
CA VAL A 469 1.39 -1.04 35.37
C VAL A 469 1.84 0.19 36.16
N ARG A 470 3.14 0.53 36.05
CA ARG A 470 3.76 1.67 36.75
C ARG A 470 4.03 2.81 35.78
N TRP A 471 3.06 3.70 35.63
CA TRP A 471 3.26 4.95 34.90
C TRP A 471 3.08 6.14 35.84
N GLY A 472 3.93 7.16 35.66
CA GLY A 472 3.83 8.42 36.39
C GLY A 472 2.53 9.15 36.06
N LEU A 473 2.17 10.11 36.91
CA LEU A 473 1.00 10.96 36.76
C LEU A 473 1.22 12.06 35.71
N ASP A 474 2.00 11.81 34.66
CA ASP A 474 2.25 12.81 33.64
C ASP A 474 0.97 13.06 32.82
N PRO A 475 0.57 14.34 32.64
CA PRO A 475 -0.65 14.65 31.91
C PRO A 475 -0.51 14.39 30.41
N GLY A 476 -1.65 14.26 29.73
CA GLY A 476 -1.72 14.11 28.27
C GLY A 476 -1.39 12.72 27.75
N LYS A 477 -1.22 11.70 28.60
CA LYS A 477 -0.97 10.32 28.17
C LYS A 477 -2.26 9.57 27.87
N HIS A 478 -2.24 8.73 26.85
CA HIS A 478 -3.32 7.81 26.52
C HIS A 478 -2.76 6.44 26.11
N VAL A 479 -3.61 5.42 26.09
CA VAL A 479 -3.24 4.04 25.80
C VAL A 479 -4.23 3.40 24.86
N PHE A 480 -3.80 2.36 24.16
CA PHE A 480 -4.68 1.49 23.41
C PHE A 480 -4.86 0.18 24.18
N VAL A 481 -6.12 -0.22 24.36
CA VAL A 481 -6.50 -1.40 25.13
C VAL A 481 -7.17 -2.41 24.21
N TYR A 482 -6.78 -3.67 24.36
CA TYR A 482 -7.33 -4.80 23.64
C TYR A 482 -8.09 -5.69 24.63
N PHE A 483 -9.26 -6.19 24.22
CA PHE A 483 -10.07 -7.14 25.00
C PHE A 483 -10.32 -8.44 24.22
N PRO A 484 -9.32 -9.31 24.05
CA PRO A 484 -9.39 -10.47 23.14
C PRO A 484 -10.56 -11.42 23.43
N THR A 485 -10.94 -11.57 24.70
CA THR A 485 -12.03 -12.47 25.12
C THR A 485 -13.43 -11.92 24.88
N LEU A 486 -13.58 -10.61 24.64
CA LEU A 486 -14.89 -9.99 24.37
C LEU A 486 -15.28 -10.07 22.89
N ALA A 487 -14.30 -10.16 21.99
CA ALA A 487 -14.50 -10.32 20.56
C ALA A 487 -13.58 -11.42 20.01
N PRO A 488 -13.91 -12.71 20.20
CA PRO A 488 -13.04 -13.84 19.84
C PRO A 488 -12.64 -13.87 18.36
N LEU A 489 -13.51 -13.37 17.47
CA LEU A 489 -13.23 -13.29 16.03
C LEU A 489 -12.35 -12.10 15.65
N ARG A 490 -12.15 -11.13 16.55
CA ARG A 490 -11.39 -9.88 16.31
C ARG A 490 -10.52 -9.50 17.51
N PRO A 491 -9.62 -10.38 17.99
CA PRO A 491 -8.81 -10.12 19.19
C PRO A 491 -7.79 -8.98 19.03
N TRP A 492 -7.52 -8.55 17.80
CA TRP A 492 -6.63 -7.44 17.46
C TRP A 492 -7.31 -6.06 17.54
N GLU A 493 -8.60 -5.99 17.85
CA GLU A 493 -9.30 -4.73 18.08
C GLU A 493 -8.73 -4.00 19.29
N ASN A 494 -8.48 -2.71 19.09
CA ASN A 494 -7.91 -1.86 20.10
C ASN A 494 -8.55 -0.49 20.10
N HIS A 495 -8.82 0.01 21.30
CA HIS A 495 -9.47 1.30 21.47
C HIS A 495 -8.62 2.21 22.34
N PRO A 496 -8.49 3.49 21.95
CA PRO A 496 -7.76 4.47 22.72
C PRO A 496 -8.56 4.94 23.94
N PHE A 497 -7.90 5.01 25.09
CA PHE A 497 -8.44 5.52 26.35
C PHE A 497 -7.43 6.38 27.09
N SER A 498 -7.92 7.42 27.76
CA SER A 498 -7.13 8.22 28.71
C SER A 498 -6.94 7.43 30.00
N VAL A 499 -5.79 7.64 30.66
CA VAL A 499 -5.39 6.87 31.84
C VAL A 499 -5.33 7.74 33.08
N ILE A 500 -5.78 7.21 34.22
CA ILE A 500 -5.48 7.75 35.54
C ILE A 500 -4.67 6.69 36.30
N PRO A 501 -3.48 7.01 36.84
CA PRO A 501 -2.80 6.12 37.77
C PRO A 501 -3.72 5.76 38.94
N THR A 502 -3.91 4.47 39.21
CA THR A 502 -4.85 4.00 40.24
C THR A 502 -4.53 4.56 41.63
N VAL A 503 -3.25 4.88 41.90
CA VAL A 503 -2.80 5.52 43.13
C VAL A 503 -3.37 6.93 43.31
N ALA A 504 -3.62 7.67 42.22
CA ALA A 504 -4.16 9.03 42.26
C ALA A 504 -5.66 9.06 42.55
N LEU A 505 -6.35 7.90 42.49
CA LEU A 505 -7.75 7.74 42.88
C LEU A 505 -7.92 7.27 44.32
N ARG A 506 -6.82 7.07 45.07
CA ARG A 506 -6.89 6.65 46.48
C ARG A 506 -6.85 7.88 47.39
N CYS A 507 -7.81 8.00 48.29
CA CYS A 507 -7.75 8.94 49.39
C CYS A 507 -6.78 8.40 50.46
N HIS A 508 -5.81 9.20 50.89
CA HIS A 508 -5.15 8.95 52.18
C HIS A 508 -6.14 9.31 53.30
N GLY A 509 -6.81 8.30 53.86
CA GLY A 509 -7.89 8.53 54.83
C GLY A 509 -8.27 7.32 55.69
N SER A 510 -7.31 6.78 56.45
CA SER A 510 -7.55 6.24 57.80
C SER A 510 -6.20 6.06 58.51
N ALA A 511 -5.59 7.19 58.88
CA ALA A 511 -4.97 7.23 60.19
C ALA A 511 -6.15 7.32 61.16
N SER A 512 -6.58 6.18 61.70
CA SER A 512 -7.43 6.18 62.88
C SER A 512 -6.64 6.88 63.98
N SER A 513 -7.00 8.12 64.30
CA SER A 513 -6.63 8.75 65.55
C SER A 513 -6.97 7.78 66.69
N PRO A 514 -6.03 7.46 67.60
CA PRO A 514 -6.35 6.70 68.78
C PRO A 514 -7.04 7.66 69.75
N THR A 515 -8.37 7.74 69.67
CA THR A 515 -9.16 8.36 70.74
C THR A 515 -9.76 7.23 71.57
N THR A 516 -9.08 6.87 72.66
CA THR A 516 -9.78 6.36 73.86
C THR A 516 -9.20 7.04 75.10
N PRO A 517 -10.03 7.29 76.13
CA PRO A 517 -9.65 8.10 77.28
C PRO A 517 -8.80 7.28 78.25
N VAL A 518 -7.62 7.78 78.60
CA VAL A 518 -6.79 7.20 79.66
C VAL A 518 -7.34 7.65 81.02
N SER A 519 -7.82 6.70 81.81
CA SER A 519 -7.79 6.77 83.27
C SER A 519 -6.66 5.86 83.79
N PRO A 520 -5.92 6.25 84.84
CA PRO A 520 -4.67 5.61 85.20
C PRO A 520 -4.88 4.49 86.22
N GLY A 521 -4.12 3.39 86.09
CA GLY A 521 -3.91 2.48 87.21
C GLY A 521 -3.40 1.09 86.83
N GLY A 522 -2.20 0.75 87.32
CA GLY A 522 -1.95 -0.56 87.91
C GLY A 522 -1.16 -1.57 87.08
N SER A 523 0.11 -1.71 87.43
CA SER A 523 1.11 -2.71 87.05
C SER A 523 0.73 -4.18 87.28
N SER A 524 1.25 -5.09 86.42
CA SER A 524 1.95 -6.37 86.71
C SER A 524 1.78 -7.31 85.51
N GLY A 525 2.86 -7.70 84.81
CA GLY A 525 3.56 -9.01 84.96
C GLY A 525 2.91 -10.06 84.03
N LEU A 526 3.55 -10.97 83.31
CA LEU A 526 4.92 -11.45 83.20
C LEU A 526 4.98 -12.31 81.90
N GLU A 527 6.19 -12.67 81.50
CA GLU A 527 6.69 -13.31 80.28
C GLU A 527 6.13 -14.71 79.88
N ASP A 528 6.23 -14.95 78.56
CA ASP A 528 6.60 -16.16 77.79
C ASP A 528 6.62 -17.57 78.42
N MET A 529 6.11 -18.57 77.68
CA MET A 529 6.91 -19.73 77.19
C MET A 529 6.14 -20.64 76.18
N GLU A 530 6.81 -20.88 75.05
CA GLU A 530 6.82 -21.97 74.05
C GLU A 530 5.84 -23.20 74.03
N LYS A 531 5.60 -23.64 72.77
CA LYS A 531 5.56 -25.04 72.24
C LYS A 531 4.21 -25.80 72.20
N SER A 532 3.67 -25.98 70.99
CA SER A 532 3.78 -27.24 70.20
C SER A 532 2.74 -27.35 69.08
N VAL A 533 3.21 -27.97 68.00
CA VAL A 533 2.54 -28.38 66.75
C VAL A 533 1.35 -29.33 67.03
N THR A 534 0.21 -29.22 66.34
CA THR A 534 -0.22 -30.07 65.20
C THR A 534 -1.67 -29.77 64.71
N GLN A 535 -1.81 -29.72 63.37
CA GLN A 535 -2.96 -30.04 62.49
C GLN A 535 -4.24 -29.17 62.35
N ILE A 536 -4.35 -28.65 61.11
CA ILE A 536 -5.47 -28.73 60.14
C ILE A 536 -6.82 -28.13 60.57
N GLY A 537 -7.14 -26.98 59.97
CA GLY A 537 -8.48 -26.40 59.96
C GLY A 537 -8.53 -25.12 59.13
N SER A 538 -8.97 -25.23 57.89
CA SER A 538 -9.19 -24.15 56.93
C SER A 538 -9.97 -22.96 57.50
N LYS A 539 -9.38 -21.76 57.45
CA LYS A 539 -10.10 -20.48 57.51
C LYS A 539 -9.56 -19.55 56.41
N PRO A 540 -10.44 -18.74 55.80
CA PRO A 540 -10.13 -18.01 54.58
C PRO A 540 -9.10 -16.93 54.89
N VAL A 541 -7.97 -16.99 54.19
CA VAL A 541 -7.03 -15.88 54.09
C VAL A 541 -7.76 -14.75 53.37
N LEU A 542 -8.17 -13.76 54.14
CA LEU A 542 -8.54 -12.43 53.65
C LEU A 542 -7.42 -11.98 52.70
N PRO A 543 -7.68 -11.59 51.45
CA PRO A 543 -6.63 -11.09 50.58
C PRO A 543 -6.09 -9.80 51.19
N SER A 544 -4.86 -9.87 51.67
CA SER A 544 -4.02 -8.72 51.99
C SER A 544 -4.14 -7.70 50.86
N ALA A 545 -4.53 -6.47 51.20
CA ALA A 545 -4.61 -5.35 50.28
C ALA A 545 -3.20 -5.03 49.76
N GLU A 546 -2.80 -5.67 48.67
CA GLU A 546 -1.52 -5.41 48.02
C GLU A 546 -1.45 -3.96 47.51
N ASN A 547 -0.32 -3.32 47.79
CA ASN A 547 0.16 -2.06 47.21
C ASN A 547 0.42 -2.19 45.70
N SER A 548 -0.60 -2.58 44.93
CA SER A 548 -0.50 -2.79 43.49
C SER A 548 -0.58 -1.45 42.75
N ALA A 549 0.57 -0.94 42.33
CA ALA A 549 0.64 0.08 41.28
C ALA A 549 -0.14 -0.39 40.04
N GLY A 550 -0.96 0.49 39.45
CA GLY A 550 -1.84 0.16 38.34
C GLY A 550 -2.39 1.41 37.65
N VAL A 551 -3.19 1.17 36.63
CA VAL A 551 -3.85 2.21 35.82
C VAL A 551 -5.35 1.96 35.79
N THR A 552 -6.13 3.02 35.98
CA THR A 552 -7.58 3.00 35.95
C THR A 552 -8.11 3.75 34.73
N LEU A 553 -9.14 3.18 34.10
CA LEU A 553 -9.85 3.73 32.94
C LEU A 553 -11.32 3.92 33.29
N PHE A 554 -11.89 5.05 32.88
CA PHE A 554 -13.34 5.28 32.91
C PHE A 554 -13.89 5.26 31.49
N ILE A 555 -14.79 4.32 31.21
CA ILE A 555 -15.30 4.04 29.86
C ILE A 555 -16.82 4.16 29.86
N LYS A 556 -17.36 4.92 28.91
CA LYS A 556 -18.77 4.88 28.57
C LYS A 556 -19.01 3.76 27.56
N LYS A 557 -19.91 2.83 27.87
CA LYS A 557 -20.38 1.79 26.95
C LYS A 557 -21.05 2.45 25.75
N SER A 558 -20.62 2.08 24.56
CA SER A 558 -21.15 2.57 23.27
C SER A 558 -21.41 1.39 22.34
N ALA A 559 -21.60 1.63 21.04
CA ALA A 559 -21.54 0.57 20.04
C ALA A 559 -20.16 -0.12 20.01
N GLY A 560 -20.09 -1.35 19.47
CA GLY A 560 -18.85 -2.12 19.33
C GLY A 560 -18.48 -2.95 20.56
N ILE A 561 -17.18 -3.12 20.82
CA ILE A 561 -16.67 -4.00 21.90
C ILE A 561 -17.05 -3.50 23.30
N THR A 562 -17.14 -2.18 23.50
CA THR A 562 -17.45 -1.57 24.80
C THR A 562 -18.87 -1.88 25.28
N LYS A 563 -19.80 -2.22 24.38
CA LYS A 563 -21.15 -2.72 24.71
C LYS A 563 -21.10 -4.01 25.55
N HIS A 564 -20.07 -4.83 25.33
CA HIS A 564 -19.91 -6.15 25.96
C HIS A 564 -19.20 -6.08 27.30
N LEU A 565 -18.74 -4.90 27.72
CA LEU A 565 -18.15 -4.69 29.04
C LEU A 565 -19.22 -4.87 30.11
N ARG A 566 -19.02 -5.89 30.95
CA ARG A 566 -19.80 -6.21 32.15
C ARG A 566 -18.84 -6.30 33.33
N SER A 567 -19.34 -6.51 34.53
CA SER A 567 -18.48 -6.77 35.67
C SER A 567 -17.67 -8.05 35.45
N TYR A 568 -16.34 -7.95 35.54
CA TYR A 568 -15.39 -9.05 35.38
C TYR A 568 -14.27 -8.90 36.41
N ASP A 569 -13.91 -9.97 37.12
CA ASP A 569 -12.80 -9.91 38.08
C ASP A 569 -11.43 -10.09 37.44
N ARG A 570 -11.36 -10.83 36.32
CA ARG A 570 -10.11 -11.21 35.64
C ARG A 570 -10.29 -11.17 34.11
N LEU A 571 -10.61 -10.01 33.56
CA LEU A 571 -10.73 -9.85 32.12
C LEU A 571 -9.34 -9.87 31.46
N PHE A 572 -9.17 -10.69 30.43
CA PHE A 572 -7.92 -10.75 29.67
C PHE A 572 -7.72 -9.44 28.89
N THR A 573 -6.59 -8.79 29.09
CA THR A 573 -6.35 -7.45 28.55
C THR A 573 -4.92 -7.32 28.05
N PHE A 574 -4.76 -6.79 26.84
CA PHE A 574 -3.47 -6.27 26.39
C PHE A 574 -3.48 -4.74 26.42
N LEU A 575 -2.32 -4.17 26.71
CA LEU A 575 -2.13 -2.75 26.85
C LEU A 575 -1.00 -2.32 25.93
N GLU A 576 -1.22 -1.25 25.16
CA GLU A 576 -0.24 -0.65 24.26
C GLU A 576 -0.09 0.83 24.61
N GLY A 577 1.09 1.22 25.08
CA GLY A 577 1.36 2.59 25.50
C GLY A 577 2.42 2.69 26.62
N PRO A 578 2.53 3.85 27.28
CA PRO A 578 1.70 5.04 27.11
C PRO A 578 2.15 5.85 25.88
N TYR A 579 1.19 6.36 25.12
CA TYR A 579 1.45 7.30 24.04
C TYR A 579 1.37 8.75 24.55
N PRO A 580 2.35 9.60 24.20
CA PRO A 580 2.27 11.02 24.52
C PRO A 580 1.14 11.67 23.69
N GLY A 581 0.38 12.55 24.33
CA GLY A 581 -0.55 13.47 23.68
C GLY A 581 0.13 14.80 23.37
N ASN A 582 -0.64 15.88 23.42
CA ASN A 582 -0.10 17.22 23.20
C ASN A 582 0.87 17.64 24.32
N ASP A 583 1.91 18.42 23.97
CA ASP A 583 2.85 18.95 24.95
C ASP A 583 2.14 19.85 25.98
N THR A 584 2.22 19.47 27.25
CA THR A 584 1.60 20.15 28.37
C THR A 584 2.53 21.14 29.06
N ARG A 585 3.81 21.24 28.65
CA ARG A 585 4.81 22.07 29.34
C ARG A 585 4.47 23.55 29.35
N GLN A 586 3.95 24.09 28.25
CA GLN A 586 3.52 25.49 28.18
C GLN A 586 2.34 25.73 29.12
N ILE A 587 1.34 24.84 29.08
CA ILE A 587 0.15 24.91 29.94
C ILE A 587 0.50 24.86 31.43
N LEU A 588 1.45 24.00 31.82
CA LEU A 588 1.87 23.86 33.22
C LEU A 588 2.71 25.05 33.72
N ARG A 589 3.14 25.97 32.84
CA ARG A 589 3.85 27.21 33.19
C ARG A 589 2.91 28.42 33.34
N CYS A 590 1.63 28.28 33.01
CA CYS A 590 0.64 29.33 33.22
C CYS A 590 0.44 29.60 34.73
N ASP A 591 -0.02 30.79 35.08
CA ASP A 591 -0.24 31.15 36.49
C ASP A 591 -1.54 30.54 37.04
N ARG A 592 -2.50 30.34 36.15
CA ARG A 592 -3.82 29.78 36.43
C ARG A 592 -4.23 28.81 35.33
N LEU A 593 -4.77 27.67 35.73
CA LEU A 593 -5.28 26.66 34.81
C LEU A 593 -6.81 26.55 34.91
N LEU A 594 -7.51 26.73 33.79
CA LEU A 594 -8.95 26.47 33.65
C LEU A 594 -9.15 25.14 32.89
N LEU A 595 -9.61 24.13 33.61
CA LEU A 595 -9.93 22.81 33.07
C LEU A 595 -11.45 22.70 32.86
N ILE A 596 -11.89 22.49 31.62
CA ILE A 596 -13.31 22.30 31.28
C ILE A 596 -13.50 20.86 30.82
N ALA A 597 -14.25 20.07 31.60
CA ALA A 597 -14.51 18.66 31.32
C ALA A 597 -15.99 18.39 31.02
N GLY A 598 -16.25 17.50 30.07
CA GLY A 598 -17.57 16.97 29.75
C GLY A 598 -17.62 15.44 29.82
N GLY A 599 -18.50 14.88 30.65
CA GLY A 599 -18.64 13.42 30.79
C GLY A 599 -17.33 12.74 31.21
N VAL A 600 -16.93 11.67 30.53
CA VAL A 600 -15.67 10.94 30.77
C VAL A 600 -14.41 11.73 30.43
N GLY A 601 -14.53 12.92 29.82
CA GLY A 601 -13.41 13.82 29.50
C GLY A 601 -12.60 14.23 30.73
N ILE A 602 -13.19 14.15 31.93
CA ILE A 602 -12.52 14.34 33.23
C ILE A 602 -11.22 13.52 33.33
N THR A 603 -11.22 12.30 32.79
CA THR A 603 -10.10 11.37 32.83
C THR A 603 -8.80 11.97 32.25
N SER A 604 -8.93 12.76 31.19
CA SER A 604 -7.76 13.35 30.51
C SER A 604 -7.23 14.61 31.21
N VAL A 605 -8.06 15.33 31.96
CA VAL A 605 -7.68 16.55 32.66
C VAL A 605 -7.33 16.30 34.13
N PHE A 606 -7.66 15.12 34.66
CA PHE A 606 -7.38 14.73 36.05
C PHE A 606 -5.89 14.85 36.40
N ALA A 607 -5.02 14.34 35.53
CA ALA A 607 -3.57 14.46 35.73
C ALA A 607 -3.07 15.93 35.67
N LEU A 608 -3.75 16.82 34.93
CA LEU A 608 -3.44 18.25 34.92
C LEU A 608 -3.84 18.91 36.24
N ALA A 609 -5.00 18.54 36.78
CA ALA A 609 -5.50 19.07 38.05
C ALA A 609 -4.55 18.76 39.22
N HIS A 610 -3.93 17.57 39.22
CA HIS A 610 -3.02 17.15 40.28
C HIS A 610 -1.61 17.76 40.19
N ASN A 611 -1.12 18.04 38.98
CA ASN A 611 0.25 18.53 38.78
C ASN A 611 0.39 20.05 38.75
N HIS A 612 -0.72 20.79 38.75
CA HIS A 612 -0.71 22.24 38.73
C HIS A 612 -1.12 22.81 40.10
N TRP A 613 -0.43 23.87 40.53
CA TRP A 613 -0.59 24.43 41.88
C TRP A 613 -1.83 25.32 42.03
N ASN A 614 -2.40 25.80 40.93
CA ASN A 614 -3.54 26.74 40.92
C ASN A 614 -4.54 26.41 39.79
N VAL A 615 -5.62 25.68 40.11
CA VAL A 615 -6.54 25.12 39.11
C VAL A 615 -7.99 25.49 39.39
N LYS A 616 -8.77 25.79 38.34
CA LYS A 616 -10.25 25.73 38.34
C LYS A 616 -10.68 24.57 37.45
N LEU A 617 -11.42 23.62 37.99
CA LEU A 617 -11.96 22.49 37.26
C LEU A 617 -13.49 22.66 37.18
N ALA A 618 -13.98 22.98 35.98
CA ALA A 618 -15.41 23.01 35.66
C ALA A 618 -15.79 21.71 34.96
N TRP A 619 -16.52 20.83 35.65
CA TRP A 619 -16.91 19.52 35.13
C TRP A 619 -18.42 19.39 35.00
N SER A 620 -18.89 19.17 33.77
CA SER A 620 -20.31 18.94 33.48
C SER A 620 -20.56 17.49 33.09
N VAL A 621 -21.62 16.91 33.67
CA VAL A 621 -22.09 15.57 33.34
C VAL A 621 -23.61 15.57 33.12
N LYS A 622 -24.09 14.63 32.31
CA LYS A 622 -25.52 14.37 32.17
C LYS A 622 -26.08 13.76 33.47
N GLU A 623 -27.38 13.88 33.69
CA GLU A 623 -28.05 13.35 34.89
C GLU A 623 -27.85 11.83 35.05
N ASP A 624 -27.88 11.10 33.93
CA ASP A 624 -27.62 9.65 33.87
C ASP A 624 -26.21 9.27 34.37
N ALA A 625 -25.25 10.18 34.26
CA ALA A 625 -23.85 9.98 34.60
C ALA A 625 -23.49 10.40 36.04
N ARG A 626 -24.48 10.64 36.92
CA ARG A 626 -24.22 10.96 38.34
C ARG A 626 -23.38 9.89 39.04
N CYS A 627 -23.51 8.63 38.63
CA CYS A 627 -22.69 7.52 39.13
C CYS A 627 -21.17 7.73 38.91
N LEU A 628 -20.76 8.40 37.83
CA LEU A 628 -19.37 8.75 37.55
C LEU A 628 -18.85 9.81 38.52
N VAL A 629 -19.71 10.77 38.90
CA VAL A 629 -19.37 11.81 39.88
C VAL A 629 -19.15 11.19 41.25
N ASN A 630 -20.08 10.36 41.72
CA ASN A 630 -19.97 9.69 43.02
C ASN A 630 -18.70 8.84 43.16
N GLU A 631 -18.23 8.21 42.07
CA GLU A 631 -17.00 7.41 42.10
C GLU A 631 -15.72 8.26 42.12
N LEU A 632 -15.75 9.46 41.53
CA LEU A 632 -14.59 10.37 41.43
C LEU A 632 -14.54 11.43 42.53
N GLU A 633 -15.66 11.73 43.19
CA GLU A 633 -15.79 12.72 44.26
C GLU A 633 -14.69 12.59 45.34
N PRO A 634 -14.41 11.41 45.93
CA PRO A 634 -13.35 11.28 46.93
C PRO A 634 -11.96 11.64 46.40
N ALA A 635 -11.69 11.32 45.12
CA ALA A 635 -10.42 11.60 44.48
C ALA A 635 -10.28 13.09 44.11
N MET A 636 -11.39 13.78 43.84
CA MET A 636 -11.39 15.22 43.57
C MET A 636 -11.23 16.03 44.85
N ASP A 637 -11.89 15.64 45.94
CA ASP A 637 -11.76 16.29 47.25
C ASP A 637 -10.34 16.21 47.80
N ALA A 638 -9.60 15.17 47.42
CA ALA A 638 -8.18 15.02 47.75
C ALA A 638 -7.28 16.03 47.02
N ILE A 639 -7.76 16.70 45.95
CA ILE A 639 -6.98 17.70 45.19
C ILE A 639 -7.17 19.08 45.82
N SER A 640 -6.41 19.36 46.87
CA SER A 640 -6.50 20.63 47.62
C SER A 640 -6.14 21.88 46.80
N THR A 641 -5.49 21.72 45.64
CA THR A 641 -5.05 22.81 44.75
C THR A 641 -6.10 23.22 43.72
N ALA A 642 -7.19 22.46 43.57
CA ALA A 642 -8.20 22.69 42.55
C ALA A 642 -9.50 23.24 43.13
N GLN A 643 -9.99 24.34 42.58
CA GLN A 643 -11.37 24.81 42.76
C GLN A 643 -12.27 24.00 41.83
N VAL A 644 -12.98 23.02 42.38
CA VAL A 644 -13.82 22.10 41.61
C VAL A 644 -15.27 22.59 41.60
N ASP A 645 -15.82 22.84 40.42
CA ASP A 645 -17.24 23.15 40.18
C ASP A 645 -17.84 22.02 39.33
N VAL A 646 -18.75 21.25 39.93
CA VAL A 646 -19.41 20.11 39.28
C VAL A 646 -20.87 20.43 39.01
N ARG A 647 -21.30 20.30 37.76
CA ARG A 647 -22.70 20.43 37.36
C ARG A 647 -23.23 19.13 36.80
N VAL A 648 -24.29 18.63 37.42
CA VAL A 648 -25.02 17.44 36.98
C VAL A 648 -26.33 17.91 36.31
N GLY A 649 -26.60 17.41 35.12
CA GLY A 649 -27.83 17.72 34.36
C GLY A 649 -27.83 19.10 33.66
N SER A 650 -26.85 19.96 33.91
CA SER A 650 -26.73 21.29 33.30
C SER A 650 -25.35 21.55 32.67
N ARG A 651 -25.30 22.42 31.66
CA ARG A 651 -24.06 22.82 30.98
C ARG A 651 -23.52 24.12 31.56
N PHE A 652 -22.19 24.29 31.51
CA PHE A 652 -21.56 25.58 31.76
C PHE A 652 -21.74 26.52 30.57
N ASN A 653 -21.95 27.80 30.83
CA ASN A 653 -21.77 28.83 29.83
C ASN A 653 -20.26 29.08 29.67
N VAL A 654 -19.70 28.55 28.58
CA VAL A 654 -18.25 28.56 28.32
C VAL A 654 -17.72 29.99 28.23
N THR A 655 -18.46 30.88 27.56
CA THR A 655 -18.11 32.30 27.43
C THR A 655 -17.99 32.98 28.79
N ALA A 656 -19.04 32.85 29.62
CA ALA A 656 -19.05 33.45 30.95
C ALA A 656 -17.93 32.91 31.84
N LEU A 657 -17.66 31.60 31.78
CA LEU A 657 -16.62 30.95 32.58
C LEU A 657 -15.21 31.44 32.21
N ILE A 658 -14.94 31.58 30.91
CA ILE A 658 -13.64 32.06 30.42
C ILE A 658 -13.50 33.56 30.71
N ASP A 659 -14.56 34.34 30.54
CA ASP A 659 -14.56 35.78 30.85
C ASP A 659 -14.30 36.03 32.33
N GLU A 660 -14.98 35.28 33.21
CA GLU A 660 -14.77 35.33 34.66
C GLU A 660 -13.30 35.09 35.02
N GLU A 661 -12.69 33.99 34.57
CA GLU A 661 -11.29 33.71 34.91
C GLU A 661 -10.32 34.71 34.27
N SER A 662 -10.62 35.22 33.07
CA SER A 662 -9.78 36.23 32.42
C SER A 662 -9.83 37.59 33.12
N SER A 663 -10.95 37.91 33.80
CA SER A 663 -11.13 39.17 34.54
C SER A 663 -10.41 39.21 35.89
N ARG A 664 -9.94 38.06 36.39
CA ARG A 664 -9.32 37.93 37.73
C ARG A 664 -7.88 38.43 37.82
N GLY A 665 -7.33 39.04 36.76
CA GLY A 665 -6.01 39.70 36.77
C GLY A 665 -4.80 38.77 36.68
N TRP A 666 -4.98 37.52 36.24
CA TRP A 666 -3.87 36.61 35.96
C TRP A 666 -3.09 37.03 34.72
N GLU A 667 -1.75 36.91 34.74
CA GLU A 667 -0.91 37.25 33.60
C GLU A 667 -1.03 36.20 32.50
N ARG A 668 -1.05 34.90 32.83
CA ARG A 668 -1.30 33.82 31.85
C ARG A 668 -2.31 32.81 32.35
N VAL A 669 -3.44 32.72 31.66
CA VAL A 669 -4.47 31.70 31.90
C VAL A 669 -4.37 30.58 30.86
N GLY A 670 -4.05 29.37 31.30
CA GLY A 670 -4.05 28.15 30.49
C GLY A 670 -5.44 27.50 30.47
N ILE A 671 -6.04 27.33 29.29
CA ILE A 671 -7.37 26.72 29.14
C ILE A 671 -7.23 25.35 28.47
N VAL A 672 -7.73 24.30 29.13
CA VAL A 672 -7.76 22.93 28.58
C VAL A 672 -9.18 22.41 28.61
N VAL A 673 -9.64 21.90 27.47
CA VAL A 673 -11.02 21.43 27.28
C VAL A 673 -11.01 19.98 26.84
N SER A 674 -11.80 19.15 27.50
CA SER A 674 -11.97 17.74 27.15
C SER A 674 -13.43 17.30 27.28
N GLY A 675 -14.04 16.96 26.15
CA GLY A 675 -15.44 16.54 26.13
C GLY A 675 -15.98 16.40 24.70
N PRO A 676 -17.31 16.53 24.52
CA PRO A 676 -17.93 16.45 23.20
C PRO A 676 -17.33 17.46 22.21
N GLY A 677 -17.34 17.12 20.92
CA GLY A 677 -16.77 17.99 19.89
C GLY A 677 -17.38 19.38 19.83
N SER A 678 -18.68 19.49 20.18
CA SER A 678 -19.38 20.76 20.32
C SER A 678 -18.77 21.67 21.40
N LEU A 679 -18.46 21.11 22.57
CA LEU A 679 -17.83 21.84 23.68
C LEU A 679 -16.42 22.32 23.32
N CYS A 680 -15.64 21.45 22.67
CA CYS A 680 -14.29 21.79 22.22
C CYS A 680 -14.30 22.92 21.18
N ASP A 681 -15.21 22.84 20.22
CA ASP A 681 -15.36 23.82 19.14
C ASP A 681 -15.87 25.18 19.65
N GLU A 682 -16.85 25.18 20.55
CA GLU A 682 -17.37 26.39 21.21
C GLU A 682 -16.29 27.08 22.04
N SER A 683 -15.58 26.33 22.89
CA SER A 683 -14.47 26.87 23.69
C SER A 683 -13.37 27.45 22.82
N ARG A 684 -13.08 26.82 21.67
CA ARG A 684 -12.11 27.32 20.71
C ARG A 684 -12.54 28.64 20.07
N ALA A 685 -13.80 28.73 19.66
CA ALA A 685 -14.35 29.93 19.06
C ALA A 685 -14.33 31.13 20.04
N VAL A 686 -14.68 30.88 21.31
CA VAL A 686 -14.68 31.93 22.35
C VAL A 686 -13.28 32.49 22.60
N VAL A 687 -12.27 31.64 22.62
CA VAL A 687 -10.89 32.03 22.90
C VAL A 687 -10.21 32.63 21.67
N ALA A 688 -10.55 32.18 20.46
CA ALA A 688 -10.04 32.73 19.20
C ALA A 688 -10.81 33.99 18.71
N GLY A 689 -11.78 34.48 19.49
CA GLY A 689 -12.66 35.58 19.09
C GLY A 689 -11.97 36.96 19.00
N PRO A 690 -12.43 37.86 18.10
CA PRO A 690 -11.76 39.13 17.76
C PRO A 690 -11.72 40.19 18.87
N CYS A 691 -12.43 40.00 19.99
CA CYS A 691 -12.54 41.00 21.07
C CYS A 691 -11.67 40.69 22.32
N ARG A 692 -10.76 39.71 22.30
CA ARG A 692 -9.91 39.39 23.46
C ARG A 692 -8.52 40.03 23.35
N PRO A 693 -8.08 40.83 24.34
CA PRO A 693 -6.71 41.33 24.37
C PRO A 693 -5.72 40.17 24.50
N VAL A 694 -4.74 40.14 23.59
CA VAL A 694 -3.73 39.08 23.41
C VAL A 694 -2.75 38.98 24.60
N SER A 695 -2.79 39.92 25.54
CA SER A 695 -1.80 40.06 26.61
C SER A 695 -1.95 39.10 27.80
N SER A 696 -2.99 38.26 27.87
CA SER A 696 -3.21 37.43 29.07
C SER A 696 -3.71 35.99 28.89
N ILE A 697 -3.83 35.48 27.64
CA ILE A 697 -4.44 34.16 27.38
C ILE A 697 -3.51 33.29 26.53
N GLU A 698 -2.69 32.47 27.19
CA GLU A 698 -2.02 31.32 26.56
C GLU A 698 -3.01 30.14 26.51
N ALA A 699 -3.87 30.13 25.49
CA ALA A 699 -4.70 28.96 25.23
C ALA A 699 -3.89 27.90 24.48
N SER A 700 -3.69 26.73 25.09
CA SER A 700 -3.26 25.53 24.39
C SER A 700 -4.42 24.55 24.40
N TYR A 701 -5.06 24.40 23.24
CA TYR A 701 -6.01 23.32 23.05
C TYR A 701 -5.21 22.01 23.03
N SER A 702 -5.26 21.27 24.13
CA SER A 702 -5.03 19.84 24.06
C SER A 702 -6.17 19.22 23.26
N THR A 703 -6.07 19.30 21.94
CA THR A 703 -6.80 18.41 21.03
C THR A 703 -6.10 17.06 21.08
N THR A 704 -5.93 16.48 22.28
CA THR A 704 -5.88 15.04 22.44
C THR A 704 -7.34 14.57 22.44
N LEU A 705 -8.01 14.87 21.34
CA LEU A 705 -9.13 14.09 20.90
C LEU A 705 -8.54 12.77 20.45
N VAL A 706 -8.37 11.89 21.44
CA VAL A 706 -8.92 10.57 21.27
C VAL A 706 -10.42 10.77 21.10
N VAL A 707 -10.85 11.08 19.87
CA VAL A 707 -12.19 10.72 19.40
C VAL A 707 -12.17 9.20 19.35
N SER A 708 -12.37 8.57 20.50
CA SER A 708 -13.38 7.52 20.52
C SER A 708 -14.67 8.30 20.30
N SER A 709 -15.11 8.41 19.03
CA SER A 709 -16.48 8.81 18.75
C SER A 709 -17.34 7.70 19.31
N SER A 710 -17.60 7.73 20.61
CA SER A 710 -18.81 7.15 21.14
C SER A 710 -19.92 7.89 20.41
N THR A 711 -20.55 7.19 19.49
CA THR A 711 -21.77 7.56 18.80
C THR A 711 -22.76 8.12 19.81
N GLU A 712 -22.81 9.45 19.94
CA GLU A 712 -24.00 10.12 20.44
C GLU A 712 -25.01 10.06 19.30
N ALA A 713 -25.90 9.07 19.37
CA ALA A 713 -27.22 9.23 18.80
C ALA A 713 -27.86 10.43 19.51
N GLN A 714 -28.07 11.52 18.78
CA GLN A 714 -29.03 12.53 19.19
C GLN A 714 -30.41 11.88 19.10
N SER A 715 -31.02 11.63 20.23
CA SER A 715 -32.46 11.41 20.31
C SER A 715 -33.15 12.67 19.81
N THR A 716 -33.94 12.52 18.75
CA THR A 716 -34.87 13.52 18.23
C THR A 716 -35.96 13.76 19.27
N GLU A 717 -35.96 14.94 19.91
CA GLU A 717 -37.18 15.49 20.48
C GLU A 717 -37.82 16.39 19.43
N THR A 718 -38.96 15.93 18.93
CA THR A 718 -39.92 16.68 18.13
C THR A 718 -40.44 17.85 18.94
N LEU A 719 -40.24 19.07 18.46
CA LEU A 719 -41.05 20.21 18.83
C LEU A 719 -41.79 20.69 17.58
N GLU A 720 -43.09 20.40 17.57
CA GLU A 720 -44.05 20.97 16.63
C GLU A 720 -44.03 22.49 16.76
N THR A 721 -43.92 23.20 15.64
CA THR A 721 -44.48 24.55 15.55
C THR A 721 -45.01 24.75 14.15
N SER A 722 -46.33 24.83 14.09
CA SER A 722 -47.18 25.17 12.96
C SER A 722 -46.83 26.52 12.36
N LEU A 723 -46.72 26.61 11.04
CA LEU A 723 -47.10 27.82 10.31
C LEU A 723 -47.42 27.51 8.84
N THR A 724 -48.62 27.93 8.48
CA THR A 724 -49.34 27.79 7.21
C THR A 724 -48.76 28.65 6.07
N VAL A 725 -48.54 28.01 4.90
CA VAL A 725 -49.03 28.32 3.51
C VAL A 725 -48.91 29.79 3.00
N PRO A 726 -48.44 30.10 1.75
CA PRO A 726 -48.93 29.50 0.51
C PRO A 726 -47.93 29.12 -0.62
N THR A 727 -48.47 28.19 -1.40
CA THR A 727 -48.16 27.68 -2.74
C THR A 727 -48.02 28.73 -3.83
N THR A 728 -47.11 28.48 -4.78
CA THR A 728 -47.35 28.71 -6.21
C THR A 728 -46.63 27.63 -7.03
N ASP A 729 -47.41 26.98 -7.89
CA ASP A 729 -47.07 25.88 -8.78
C ASP A 729 -46.24 26.32 -9.99
N VAL A 730 -45.33 25.44 -10.45
CA VAL A 730 -45.07 25.24 -11.88
C VAL A 730 -44.87 23.74 -12.15
N THR A 731 -45.85 23.18 -12.87
CA THR A 731 -45.93 21.86 -13.50
C THR A 731 -44.85 21.72 -14.59
N THR A 732 -44.34 20.54 -14.97
CA THR A 732 -45.00 19.63 -15.94
C THR A 732 -44.23 18.30 -16.07
N SER A 733 -44.96 17.17 -15.87
CA SER A 733 -44.96 15.81 -16.48
C SER A 733 -43.65 15.08 -16.86
N THR A 734 -43.52 13.74 -16.87
CA THR A 734 -44.42 12.69 -17.44
C THR A 734 -43.91 11.31 -16.93
N ALA A 735 -44.71 10.54 -16.17
CA ALA A 735 -45.53 9.37 -16.55
C ALA A 735 -44.80 8.01 -16.71
N THR A 736 -45.30 7.05 -15.93
CA THR A 736 -44.99 5.62 -15.87
C THR A 736 -46.22 4.86 -16.38
N GLU A 737 -46.05 3.72 -17.07
CA GLU A 737 -47.11 2.71 -17.22
C GLU A 737 -46.52 1.29 -17.08
N GLU A 738 -47.22 0.48 -16.28
CA GLU A 738 -47.13 -0.99 -16.15
C GLU A 738 -48.07 -1.68 -17.16
N ALA A 739 -47.86 -2.99 -17.43
CA ALA A 739 -48.89 -4.06 -17.35
C ALA A 739 -48.49 -5.42 -18.01
N THR A 740 -48.36 -6.46 -17.15
CA THR A 740 -48.98 -7.83 -17.15
C THR A 740 -49.04 -8.83 -18.34
N THR A 741 -48.47 -10.03 -18.09
CA THR A 741 -48.94 -11.46 -18.22
C THR A 741 -49.50 -12.09 -19.51
N VAL A 742 -49.05 -13.33 -19.85
CA VAL A 742 -49.84 -14.60 -20.02
C VAL A 742 -48.91 -15.86 -19.98
N THR A 743 -49.43 -16.96 -19.41
CA THR A 743 -48.94 -18.34 -19.12
C THR A 743 -48.94 -19.35 -20.29
N THR A 744 -48.17 -20.47 -20.20
CA THR A 744 -48.65 -21.89 -20.13
C THR A 744 -47.56 -22.99 -20.12
N ASP A 745 -47.66 -23.86 -19.10
CA ASP A 745 -47.43 -25.30 -18.86
C ASP A 745 -46.52 -26.28 -19.66
N GLY A 746 -45.85 -27.14 -18.86
CA GLY A 746 -45.80 -28.62 -18.95
C GLY A 746 -44.54 -29.26 -19.59
N LEU A 747 -43.97 -30.41 -19.16
CA LEU A 747 -44.24 -31.43 -18.13
C LEU A 747 -43.11 -32.52 -18.22
N THR A 748 -42.52 -32.92 -17.07
CA THR A 748 -41.96 -34.25 -16.61
C THR A 748 -40.95 -35.08 -17.47
N THR A 749 -40.18 -36.09 -17.01
CA THR A 749 -40.15 -36.97 -15.80
C THR A 749 -38.82 -37.79 -15.76
N THR A 750 -38.24 -38.02 -14.57
CA THR A 750 -37.68 -39.28 -13.94
C THR A 750 -37.00 -40.41 -14.78
N GLU A 751 -36.11 -41.30 -14.30
CA GLU A 751 -35.48 -41.68 -13.01
C GLU A 751 -34.44 -42.82 -13.26
N SER A 752 -33.55 -43.04 -12.28
CA SER A 752 -33.09 -44.33 -11.71
C SER A 752 -31.94 -45.19 -12.30
N THR A 753 -30.87 -45.30 -11.48
CA THR A 753 -30.21 -46.49 -10.87
C THR A 753 -29.83 -47.68 -11.77
N THR A 754 -28.66 -48.33 -11.66
CA THR A 754 -28.19 -49.12 -10.48
C THR A 754 -26.75 -49.65 -10.73
N ALA A 755 -26.02 -49.92 -9.66
CA ALA A 755 -24.66 -50.49 -9.62
C ALA A 755 -24.60 -52.02 -9.88
N ALA A 756 -23.43 -52.53 -10.30
CA ALA A 756 -22.52 -53.35 -9.46
C ALA A 756 -21.68 -54.43 -10.22
N THR A 757 -20.45 -54.58 -9.72
CA THR A 757 -19.66 -55.83 -9.55
C THR A 757 -18.62 -56.28 -10.60
N THR A 758 -17.44 -56.51 -10.03
CA THR A 758 -16.15 -57.06 -10.46
C THR A 758 -16.14 -58.52 -10.94
N THR A 759 -15.23 -58.88 -11.86
CA THR A 759 -14.28 -60.02 -11.70
C THR A 759 -13.22 -60.05 -12.81
N ALA A 760 -12.08 -60.64 -12.49
CA ALA A 760 -10.82 -60.60 -13.25
C ALA A 760 -10.60 -61.84 -14.14
N ASP A 761 -9.63 -61.67 -15.05
CA ASP A 761 -8.61 -62.63 -15.50
C ASP A 761 -8.85 -63.48 -16.77
N SER A 762 -8.08 -63.18 -17.83
CA SER A 762 -7.16 -64.11 -18.49
C SER A 762 -6.66 -63.54 -19.82
N ALA A 763 -5.34 -63.50 -19.96
CA ALA A 763 -4.65 -63.16 -21.21
C ALA A 763 -4.88 -64.23 -22.28
N THR A 764 -5.27 -63.81 -23.48
CA THR A 764 -5.10 -64.59 -24.71
C THR A 764 -4.58 -63.66 -25.79
N THR A 765 -3.30 -63.84 -26.14
CA THR A 765 -2.62 -63.14 -27.23
C THR A 765 -3.28 -63.53 -28.55
N THR A 766 -4.19 -62.67 -29.02
CA THR A 766 -4.72 -62.74 -30.38
C THR A 766 -4.19 -61.50 -31.09
N THR A 767 -3.40 -61.71 -32.14
CA THR A 767 -2.97 -60.67 -33.07
C THR A 767 -4.21 -60.20 -33.83
N ILE A 768 -4.96 -59.30 -33.22
CA ILE A 768 -6.10 -58.62 -33.84
C ILE A 768 -5.49 -57.47 -34.64
N ALA A 769 -5.77 -57.44 -35.94
CA ALA A 769 -5.57 -56.25 -36.74
C ALA A 769 -6.34 -55.11 -36.07
N TYR A 770 -5.63 -54.15 -35.48
CA TYR A 770 -6.24 -52.99 -34.83
C TYR A 770 -7.04 -52.24 -35.89
N THR A 771 -8.37 -52.38 -35.85
CA THR A 771 -9.26 -51.41 -36.49
C THR A 771 -9.20 -50.17 -35.64
N VAL A 772 -8.52 -49.14 -36.14
CA VAL A 772 -8.30 -47.85 -35.46
C VAL A 772 -9.66 -47.34 -34.93
N PRO A 773 -9.82 -47.13 -33.61
CA PRO A 773 -11.06 -46.59 -33.08
C PRO A 773 -11.22 -45.16 -33.58
N THR A 774 -12.40 -44.84 -34.11
CA THR A 774 -12.74 -43.48 -34.58
C THR A 774 -12.71 -42.45 -33.44
N SER A 775 -12.71 -42.90 -32.18
CA SER A 775 -12.57 -42.07 -30.97
C SER A 775 -11.74 -42.75 -29.86
N PHE A 776 -10.84 -42.01 -29.20
CA PHE A 776 -9.91 -42.53 -28.19
C PHE A 776 -9.57 -41.49 -27.11
N LYS A 777 -9.10 -41.96 -25.95
CA LYS A 777 -8.51 -41.14 -24.89
C LYS A 777 -6.98 -41.22 -24.95
N LEU A 778 -6.31 -40.12 -24.61
CA LEU A 778 -4.86 -40.05 -24.51
C LEU A 778 -4.42 -40.15 -23.05
N LEU A 779 -3.50 -41.08 -22.78
CA LEU A 779 -2.83 -41.23 -21.50
C LEU A 779 -1.33 -41.01 -21.64
N ALA A 780 -0.71 -40.45 -20.62
CA ALA A 780 0.74 -40.41 -20.51
C ALA A 780 1.29 -41.81 -20.19
N ASP A 781 2.36 -42.21 -20.88
CA ASP A 781 3.09 -43.47 -20.72
C ASP A 781 4.56 -43.11 -20.43
N GLY A 782 4.98 -43.32 -19.18
CA GLY A 782 6.27 -42.86 -18.65
C GLY A 782 6.25 -41.44 -18.03
N SER A 783 7.36 -41.07 -17.38
CA SER A 783 7.52 -39.80 -16.60
C SER A 783 6.67 -39.73 -15.31
N ASP A 784 6.66 -38.56 -14.68
CA ASP A 784 5.90 -38.27 -13.45
C ASP A 784 4.37 -38.20 -13.69
N ALA A 785 3.95 -38.19 -14.96
CA ALA A 785 2.55 -38.11 -15.38
C ALA A 785 1.95 -39.48 -15.76
N ASP A 786 2.70 -40.59 -15.57
CA ASP A 786 2.33 -41.93 -16.04
C ASP A 786 0.91 -42.35 -15.62
N GLY A 787 0.13 -42.84 -16.59
CA GLY A 787 -1.24 -43.30 -16.40
C GLY A 787 -2.31 -42.21 -16.25
N LEU A 788 -1.95 -40.92 -16.26
CA LEU A 788 -2.92 -39.82 -16.23
C LEU A 788 -3.54 -39.59 -17.62
N ALA A 789 -4.85 -39.30 -17.66
CA ALA A 789 -5.55 -38.94 -18.89
C ALA A 789 -5.51 -37.43 -19.15
N VAL A 790 -5.54 -37.04 -20.44
CA VAL A 790 -5.65 -35.63 -20.85
C VAL A 790 -7.03 -35.04 -20.49
N LYS A 791 -7.03 -33.85 -19.91
CA LYS A 791 -8.22 -33.06 -19.60
C LYS A 791 -8.19 -31.66 -20.22
N LEU A 792 -9.37 -31.08 -20.52
CA LEU A 792 -9.55 -29.70 -21.04
C LEU A 792 -10.80 -29.02 -20.44
N ASN A 793 -10.82 -27.68 -20.44
CA ASN A 793 -11.94 -26.83 -19.97
C ASN A 793 -12.73 -26.20 -21.14
N GLY A 794 -12.88 -26.92 -22.28
CA GLY A 794 -13.69 -26.52 -23.45
C GLY A 794 -13.32 -25.21 -24.20
N ASN A 795 -12.47 -24.36 -23.64
CA ASN A 795 -12.10 -23.05 -24.18
C ASN A 795 -10.99 -23.18 -25.26
N PRO A 796 -11.15 -22.56 -26.45
CA PRO A 796 -10.17 -22.66 -27.53
C PRO A 796 -8.85 -21.96 -27.17
N GLY A 797 -7.72 -22.54 -27.60
CA GLY A 797 -6.38 -21.99 -27.35
C GLY A 797 -5.81 -22.29 -25.96
N ARG A 798 -6.46 -23.17 -25.18
CA ARG A 798 -5.94 -23.67 -23.91
C ARG A 798 -5.09 -24.93 -24.10
N SER A 799 -4.14 -25.08 -23.18
CA SER A 799 -3.16 -26.17 -23.14
C SER A 799 -3.78 -27.48 -22.66
N LEU A 800 -3.30 -28.60 -23.21
CA LEU A 800 -3.66 -29.94 -22.77
C LEU A 800 -2.95 -30.23 -21.44
N VAL A 801 -3.71 -30.73 -20.46
CA VAL A 801 -3.19 -30.99 -19.11
C VAL A 801 -3.45 -32.43 -18.70
N PHE A 802 -2.46 -33.07 -18.11
CA PHE A 802 -2.60 -34.34 -17.39
C PHE A 802 -2.82 -34.07 -15.90
N GLY A 803 -3.72 -34.83 -15.26
CA GLY A 803 -3.97 -34.74 -13.82
C GLY A 803 -5.26 -34.00 -13.44
N GLU A 804 -5.45 -33.74 -12.15
CA GLU A 804 -6.68 -33.10 -11.63
C GLU A 804 -6.53 -31.59 -11.55
N LEU A 805 -7.37 -30.87 -12.31
CA LEU A 805 -7.59 -29.44 -12.20
C LEU A 805 -9.09 -29.13 -12.06
N PRO A 806 -9.48 -28.14 -11.25
CA PRO A 806 -10.85 -27.66 -11.20
C PRO A 806 -11.31 -27.20 -12.58
N ASP A 807 -12.53 -27.56 -12.98
CA ASP A 807 -13.17 -27.20 -14.25
C ASP A 807 -12.52 -27.82 -15.51
N TYR A 808 -11.72 -28.88 -15.39
CA TYR A 808 -11.15 -29.62 -16.53
C TYR A 808 -11.69 -31.06 -16.58
N ASP A 809 -12.31 -31.43 -17.70
CA ASP A 809 -12.91 -32.75 -17.91
C ASP A 809 -12.05 -33.62 -18.82
N GLU A 810 -12.12 -34.94 -18.65
CA GLU A 810 -11.45 -35.88 -19.55
C GLU A 810 -12.00 -35.78 -20.97
N VAL A 811 -11.09 -35.80 -21.93
CA VAL A 811 -11.41 -35.56 -23.33
C VAL A 811 -11.29 -36.84 -24.17
N VAL A 812 -12.26 -37.00 -25.08
CA VAL A 812 -12.22 -38.00 -26.16
C VAL A 812 -11.81 -37.30 -27.46
N PHE A 813 -10.78 -37.83 -28.10
CA PHE A 813 -10.25 -37.35 -29.37
C PHE A 813 -10.69 -38.25 -30.52
N SER A 814 -10.79 -37.71 -31.73
CA SER A 814 -10.97 -38.46 -32.98
C SER A 814 -9.80 -38.21 -33.93
N PHE A 815 -9.51 -39.16 -34.82
CA PHE A 815 -8.47 -39.01 -35.84
C PHE A 815 -9.10 -38.86 -37.22
N GLN A 816 -8.68 -37.84 -37.98
CA GLN A 816 -9.18 -37.60 -39.34
C GLN A 816 -8.19 -38.15 -40.38
N GLU A 817 -8.60 -39.22 -41.09
CA GLU A 817 -7.72 -39.94 -42.02
C GLU A 817 -7.28 -39.11 -43.25
N GLU A 818 -8.06 -38.12 -43.69
CA GLU A 818 -7.73 -37.29 -44.86
C GLU A 818 -6.67 -36.22 -44.57
N THR A 819 -6.59 -35.72 -43.34
CA THR A 819 -5.71 -34.61 -42.94
C THR A 819 -4.57 -35.04 -42.03
N GLY A 820 -4.70 -36.21 -41.39
CA GLY A 820 -3.76 -36.67 -40.35
C GLY A 820 -3.87 -35.87 -39.05
N TYR A 821 -4.97 -35.17 -38.81
CA TYR A 821 -5.17 -34.35 -37.61
C TYR A 821 -5.96 -35.08 -36.53
N VAL A 822 -5.61 -34.79 -35.28
CA VAL A 822 -6.35 -35.24 -34.10
C VAL A 822 -7.29 -34.12 -33.66
N GLN A 823 -8.56 -34.45 -33.47
CA GLN A 823 -9.64 -33.50 -33.18
C GLN A 823 -10.27 -33.73 -31.81
N TYR A 824 -10.65 -32.64 -31.16
CA TYR A 824 -11.54 -32.62 -30.01
C TYR A 824 -12.69 -31.64 -30.28
N ASP A 825 -13.94 -32.10 -30.15
CA ASP A 825 -15.13 -31.25 -30.36
C ASP A 825 -15.08 -30.48 -31.70
N SER A 826 -14.73 -31.20 -32.78
CA SER A 826 -14.54 -30.65 -34.13
C SER A 826 -13.46 -29.56 -34.27
N LYS A 827 -12.53 -29.46 -33.31
CA LYS A 827 -11.37 -28.56 -33.35
C LYS A 827 -10.08 -29.37 -33.41
N ASP A 828 -9.20 -29.02 -34.34
CA ASP A 828 -7.89 -29.66 -34.49
C ASP A 828 -6.97 -29.34 -33.29
N LEU A 829 -6.00 -30.22 -33.04
CA LEU A 829 -4.87 -29.92 -32.16
C LEU A 829 -3.80 -29.12 -32.88
N CYS A 830 -3.25 -28.15 -32.16
CA CYS A 830 -2.19 -27.26 -32.63
C CYS A 830 -1.06 -27.22 -31.61
N VAL A 831 0.13 -26.82 -32.06
CA VAL A 831 1.23 -26.43 -31.19
C VAL A 831 1.32 -24.90 -31.12
N TYR A 832 1.73 -24.40 -29.96
CA TYR A 832 2.00 -22.99 -29.71
C TYR A 832 3.46 -22.80 -29.31
N TYR A 833 4.18 -22.01 -30.10
CA TYR A 833 5.59 -21.73 -29.88
C TYR A 833 5.79 -20.51 -28.95
N GLY A 834 6.43 -20.74 -27.81
CA GLY A 834 6.88 -19.70 -26.88
C GLY A 834 8.09 -18.92 -27.38
N ASP A 835 8.54 -17.95 -26.59
CA ASP A 835 9.67 -17.10 -26.96
C ASP A 835 11.00 -17.79 -26.70
N SER A 836 11.66 -18.26 -27.77
CA SER A 836 12.91 -19.02 -27.69
C SER A 836 12.80 -20.38 -26.98
N ASP A 837 11.60 -20.93 -26.83
CA ASP A 837 11.41 -22.22 -26.17
C ASP A 837 11.90 -23.38 -27.07
N PRO A 838 12.71 -24.33 -26.55
CA PRO A 838 13.13 -25.55 -27.26
C PRO A 838 11.99 -26.57 -27.49
N ALA A 839 10.80 -26.32 -26.95
CA ALA A 839 9.60 -27.13 -27.16
C ALA A 839 8.35 -26.25 -27.27
N ALA A 840 7.37 -26.69 -28.07
CA ALA A 840 6.11 -26.00 -28.26
C ALA A 840 5.02 -26.64 -27.41
N GLN A 841 4.12 -25.82 -26.87
CA GLN A 841 3.02 -26.32 -26.05
C GLN A 841 1.90 -26.88 -26.93
N VAL A 842 1.33 -28.04 -26.57
CA VAL A 842 0.19 -28.62 -27.28
C VAL A 842 -1.11 -27.99 -26.78
N ILE A 843 -1.88 -27.39 -27.69
CA ILE A 843 -3.12 -26.64 -27.42
C ILE A 843 -4.22 -27.03 -28.41
N THR A 844 -5.46 -26.62 -28.15
CA THR A 844 -6.53 -26.68 -29.17
C THR A 844 -6.39 -25.52 -30.17
N CYS A 845 -6.63 -25.80 -31.46
CA CYS A 845 -6.57 -24.76 -32.50
C CYS A 845 -7.58 -23.64 -32.23
N THR A 846 -7.17 -22.38 -32.44
CA THR A 846 -8.08 -21.23 -32.36
C THR A 846 -8.63 -20.90 -33.75
N THR A 847 -9.79 -20.22 -33.82
CA THR A 847 -10.43 -19.87 -35.10
C THR A 847 -9.64 -18.85 -35.93
N VAL A 848 -8.63 -18.20 -35.34
CA VAL A 848 -7.70 -17.29 -36.00
C VAL A 848 -6.28 -17.74 -35.66
N LEU A 849 -5.65 -18.48 -36.59
CA LEU A 849 -4.27 -18.95 -36.44
C LEU A 849 -3.33 -17.74 -36.27
N SER A 850 -2.85 -17.54 -35.04
CA SER A 850 -1.75 -16.61 -34.79
C SER A 850 -0.48 -17.12 -35.47
N GLY A 851 0.47 -16.25 -35.82
CA GLY A 851 1.75 -16.66 -36.43
C GLY A 851 2.59 -17.64 -35.59
N ARG A 852 2.20 -17.90 -34.33
CA ARG A 852 2.80 -18.87 -33.40
C ARG A 852 2.07 -20.21 -33.32
N GLN A 853 0.92 -20.34 -33.99
CA GLN A 853 0.11 -21.54 -33.91
C GLN A 853 0.24 -22.34 -35.20
N PHE A 854 0.60 -23.61 -35.07
CA PHE A 854 0.72 -24.52 -36.22
C PHE A 854 -0.06 -25.81 -35.95
N PRO A 855 -0.72 -26.38 -36.98
CA PRO A 855 -1.44 -27.63 -36.82
C PRO A 855 -0.47 -28.77 -36.48
N LEU A 856 -0.91 -29.64 -35.59
CA LEU A 856 -0.18 -30.85 -35.21
C LEU A 856 -0.63 -32.00 -36.11
N SER A 857 0.28 -32.56 -36.90
CA SER A 857 0.00 -33.70 -37.78
C SER A 857 0.47 -34.99 -37.11
N CYS A 858 -0.35 -36.03 -37.15
CA CYS A 858 -0.06 -37.31 -36.52
C CYS A 858 -0.18 -38.44 -37.53
N GLU A 859 0.66 -39.46 -37.36
CA GLU A 859 0.55 -40.69 -38.14
C GLU A 859 -0.72 -41.44 -37.75
N LYS A 860 -1.31 -42.17 -38.70
CA LYS A 860 -2.46 -43.03 -38.41
C LYS A 860 -2.08 -44.00 -37.29
N PRO A 861 -2.82 -44.03 -36.17
CA PRO A 861 -2.43 -44.85 -35.04
C PRO A 861 -2.69 -46.33 -35.32
N ASP A 862 -1.67 -47.00 -35.88
CA ASP A 862 -1.68 -48.44 -36.17
C ASP A 862 -1.23 -49.29 -34.95
N SER A 863 -0.91 -48.64 -33.83
CA SER A 863 -0.47 -49.21 -32.56
C SER A 863 -1.09 -48.44 -31.37
N ASN A 864 -0.90 -48.91 -30.13
CA ASN A 864 -1.39 -48.20 -28.93
C ASN A 864 -0.67 -46.87 -28.63
N GLN A 865 0.18 -46.35 -29.52
CA GLN A 865 0.90 -45.09 -29.33
C GLN A 865 0.55 -44.06 -30.42
N LEU A 866 0.40 -42.80 -30.01
CA LEU A 866 0.19 -41.67 -30.91
C LEU A 866 1.54 -41.01 -31.22
N LYS A 867 1.94 -40.99 -32.49
CA LYS A 867 3.12 -40.28 -32.98
C LYS A 867 2.71 -39.06 -33.78
N CYS A 868 3.22 -37.90 -33.40
CA CYS A 868 2.92 -36.65 -34.07
C CYS A 868 4.18 -35.87 -34.39
N THR A 869 4.09 -35.10 -35.46
CA THR A 869 5.19 -34.33 -36.03
C THR A 869 4.71 -32.91 -36.27
N THR A 870 5.56 -31.94 -35.93
CA THR A 870 5.38 -30.54 -36.29
C THR A 870 6.69 -29.98 -36.80
N PRO A 871 6.69 -29.06 -37.79
CA PRO A 871 7.93 -28.40 -38.20
C PRO A 871 8.45 -27.57 -37.04
N GLY A 872 9.65 -27.83 -36.54
CA GLY A 872 10.20 -27.08 -35.42
C GLY A 872 10.31 -25.60 -35.76
N LYS A 873 10.04 -24.72 -34.78
CA LYS A 873 10.11 -23.27 -34.97
C LYS A 873 10.63 -22.57 -33.76
N THR A 874 11.37 -21.49 -34.00
CA THR A 874 11.77 -20.55 -32.95
C THR A 874 10.99 -19.27 -33.13
N CYS A 875 10.27 -18.85 -32.09
CA CYS A 875 9.44 -17.65 -32.11
C CYS A 875 9.97 -16.59 -31.15
N PHE A 876 9.74 -15.32 -31.50
CA PHE A 876 10.14 -14.18 -30.68
C PHE A 876 9.09 -13.06 -30.71
N THR A 877 8.83 -12.42 -29.57
CA THR A 877 8.06 -11.17 -29.49
C THR A 877 9.01 -9.97 -29.43
N ALA A 878 8.92 -9.06 -30.41
CA ALA A 878 9.67 -7.82 -30.37
C ALA A 878 8.93 -6.79 -29.48
N GLY A 879 9.63 -6.14 -28.56
CA GLY A 879 9.09 -5.22 -27.54
C GLY A 879 8.39 -3.93 -28.04
N SER A 880 7.99 -3.86 -29.32
CA SER A 880 7.19 -2.77 -29.88
C SER A 880 6.05 -3.21 -30.80
N ASP A 881 5.86 -4.50 -31.10
CA ASP A 881 4.81 -4.99 -32.00
C ASP A 881 4.25 -6.35 -31.50
N PRO A 882 2.92 -6.53 -31.34
CA PRO A 882 2.34 -7.74 -30.75
C PRO A 882 2.33 -8.96 -31.69
N THR A 883 2.81 -8.81 -32.93
CA THR A 883 2.95 -9.92 -33.87
C THR A 883 4.29 -10.63 -33.70
N ALA A 884 4.21 -11.85 -33.22
CA ALA A 884 5.32 -12.77 -33.10
C ALA A 884 5.88 -13.20 -34.46
N GLY A 885 7.19 -13.11 -34.63
CA GLY A 885 7.89 -13.71 -35.76
C GLY A 885 8.35 -15.11 -35.41
N CYS A 886 7.97 -16.10 -36.20
CA CYS A 886 8.35 -17.50 -36.03
C CYS A 886 9.14 -17.97 -37.26
N SER A 887 10.34 -18.50 -37.06
CA SER A 887 11.17 -19.07 -38.13
C SER A 887 11.24 -20.59 -38.00
N PRO A 888 11.15 -21.35 -39.11
CA PRO A 888 11.36 -22.80 -39.08
C PRO A 888 12.80 -23.15 -38.68
N THR A 889 12.95 -24.19 -37.90
CA THR A 889 14.19 -24.95 -37.77
C THR A 889 14.24 -25.99 -38.88
N ASP A 890 15.43 -26.37 -39.37
CA ASP A 890 15.59 -27.42 -40.41
C ASP A 890 15.30 -28.85 -39.88
N GLU A 891 14.61 -28.95 -38.73
CA GLU A 891 14.32 -30.18 -38.01
C GLU A 891 12.85 -30.22 -37.63
N ASP A 892 12.24 -31.40 -37.81
CA ASP A 892 10.89 -31.69 -37.37
C ASP A 892 10.90 -32.16 -35.91
N TRP A 893 9.95 -31.68 -35.11
CA TRP A 893 9.79 -32.02 -33.70
C TRP A 893 8.79 -33.15 -33.54
N THR A 894 9.22 -34.22 -32.88
CA THR A 894 8.47 -35.48 -32.77
C THR A 894 8.36 -36.02 -31.33
N GLN A 895 9.14 -35.50 -30.38
CA GLN A 895 9.19 -36.01 -29.02
C GLN A 895 8.24 -35.23 -28.09
N PHE A 896 7.36 -35.94 -27.38
CA PHE A 896 6.50 -35.33 -26.37
C PHE A 896 7.22 -35.19 -25.02
N TYR A 897 6.87 -34.10 -24.33
CA TYR A 897 7.38 -33.77 -23.01
C TYR A 897 6.24 -33.30 -22.09
N VAL A 898 6.41 -33.50 -20.79
CA VAL A 898 5.55 -32.95 -19.75
C VAL A 898 6.31 -31.97 -18.86
N ARG A 899 5.64 -30.88 -18.48
CA ARG A 899 6.13 -29.88 -17.52
C ARG A 899 5.20 -29.82 -16.30
N PRO A 900 5.72 -29.92 -15.06
CA PRO A 900 4.90 -29.71 -13.86
C PRO A 900 4.23 -28.33 -13.87
N TYR A 901 2.94 -28.25 -13.55
CA TYR A 901 2.18 -26.99 -13.56
C TYR A 901 1.69 -26.60 -12.16
N ILE A 902 0.88 -27.46 -11.55
CA ILE A 902 0.38 -27.34 -10.17
C ILE A 902 0.38 -28.75 -9.56
N SER A 903 0.47 -28.88 -8.23
CA SER A 903 0.60 -30.17 -7.51
C SER A 903 -0.21 -31.33 -8.13
N GLY A 904 0.47 -32.25 -8.84
CA GLY A 904 -0.14 -33.43 -9.47
C GLY A 904 -0.70 -33.22 -10.88
N SER A 905 -0.39 -32.10 -11.54
CA SER A 905 -0.81 -31.78 -12.91
C SER A 905 0.35 -31.34 -13.81
N PHE A 906 0.26 -31.70 -15.10
CA PHE A 906 1.35 -31.54 -16.05
C PHE A 906 0.87 -31.02 -17.40
N LEU A 907 1.56 -30.02 -17.94
CA LEU A 907 1.30 -29.46 -19.28
C LEU A 907 2.03 -30.28 -20.35
N LEU A 908 1.36 -30.52 -21.48
CA LEU A 908 1.91 -31.27 -22.61
C LEU A 908 2.65 -30.34 -23.60
N TYR A 909 3.86 -30.76 -23.98
CA TYR A 909 4.75 -30.10 -24.94
C TYR A 909 5.22 -31.09 -26.00
N LEU A 910 5.64 -30.57 -27.16
CA LEU A 910 6.26 -31.30 -28.26
C LEU A 910 7.53 -30.55 -28.69
N GLY A 911 8.67 -31.23 -28.70
CA GLY A 911 9.98 -30.62 -28.95
C GLY A 911 10.92 -31.55 -29.71
N ASN A 912 12.15 -31.09 -29.88
CA ASN A 912 13.20 -31.89 -30.52
C ASN A 912 13.64 -33.04 -29.59
N GLY A 913 13.67 -34.27 -30.10
CA GLY A 913 14.17 -35.45 -29.36
C GLY A 913 15.68 -35.46 -29.17
N ASN A 914 16.42 -34.64 -29.93
CA ASN A 914 17.88 -34.51 -29.85
C ASN A 914 18.35 -33.23 -29.13
N ALA A 915 17.45 -32.49 -28.50
CA ALA A 915 17.80 -31.27 -27.76
C ALA A 915 18.83 -31.58 -26.66
N MET A 916 19.74 -30.64 -26.38
CA MET A 916 20.71 -30.83 -25.30
C MET A 916 19.99 -30.97 -23.96
N ALA A 917 20.44 -31.90 -23.11
CA ALA A 917 19.85 -32.13 -21.78
C ALA A 917 19.75 -30.83 -20.95
N ASP A 918 20.76 -29.96 -21.06
CA ASP A 918 20.82 -28.67 -20.37
C ASP A 918 19.70 -27.68 -20.81
N GLU A 919 19.21 -27.76 -22.06
CA GLU A 919 18.12 -26.90 -22.56
C GLU A 919 16.73 -27.40 -22.13
N LEU A 920 16.60 -28.72 -21.90
CA LEU A 920 15.35 -29.34 -21.43
C LEU A 920 15.18 -29.20 -19.91
N ASP A 921 16.30 -29.23 -19.15
CA ASP A 921 16.31 -29.02 -17.70
C ASP A 921 15.92 -27.59 -17.30
N ASP A 922 16.27 -26.57 -18.09
CA ASP A 922 15.90 -25.15 -17.81
C ASP A 922 14.37 -24.92 -17.88
N MET A 923 13.64 -25.80 -18.57
CA MET A 923 12.17 -25.78 -18.65
C MET A 923 11.47 -26.84 -17.79
N ASP A 924 12.19 -27.64 -17.00
CA ASP A 924 11.68 -28.82 -16.28
C ASP A 924 10.90 -29.80 -17.19
N LEU A 925 11.37 -30.01 -18.43
CA LEU A 925 10.71 -30.89 -19.39
C LEU A 925 11.16 -32.34 -19.24
N LYS A 926 10.21 -33.25 -19.04
CA LYS A 926 10.46 -34.70 -18.99
C LYS A 926 9.80 -35.41 -20.16
N ALA A 927 10.55 -36.23 -20.88
CA ALA A 927 10.03 -36.98 -22.03
C ALA A 927 8.89 -37.92 -21.60
N VAL A 928 7.83 -37.98 -22.41
CA VAL A 928 6.66 -38.85 -22.19
C VAL A 928 6.19 -39.42 -23.52
N ASP A 929 5.65 -40.62 -23.52
CA ASP A 929 4.94 -41.18 -24.68
C ASP A 929 3.43 -41.05 -24.49
N LEU A 930 2.68 -40.94 -25.60
CA LEU A 930 1.22 -40.84 -25.56
C LEU A 930 0.58 -42.16 -25.96
N ARG A 931 -0.10 -42.80 -24.99
CA ARG A 931 -0.81 -44.06 -25.19
C ARG A 931 -2.30 -43.84 -25.45
N LEU A 932 -2.81 -44.57 -26.43
CA LEU A 932 -4.21 -44.58 -26.82
C LEU A 932 -5.00 -45.58 -25.97
N LYS A 933 -6.17 -45.18 -25.50
CA LYS A 933 -7.15 -46.06 -24.85
C LYS A 933 -8.49 -45.87 -25.54
N GLU A 934 -9.09 -46.96 -25.99
CA GLU A 934 -10.42 -46.93 -26.61
C GLU A 934 -11.43 -46.23 -25.69
N ALA A 935 -12.15 -45.26 -26.26
CA ALA A 935 -13.31 -44.69 -25.62
C ALA A 935 -14.46 -45.69 -25.77
N LYS A 936 -14.59 -46.66 -24.85
CA LYS A 936 -15.79 -47.50 -24.81
C LYS A 936 -17.00 -46.59 -24.54
N ASP A 937 -18.00 -46.65 -25.42
CA ASP A 937 -19.31 -45.99 -25.23
C ASP A 937 -19.79 -46.24 -23.79
N THR A 938 -19.89 -45.18 -23.00
CA THR A 938 -20.65 -45.13 -21.75
C THR A 938 -21.99 -44.49 -22.00
#